data_AF-A0A093HFZ6-F1
#
_entry.id   AF-A0A093HFZ6-F1
#
_cell.length_a   1.000
_cell.length_b   1.000
_cell.length_c   1.000
_cell.angle_alpha   90.00
_cell.angle_beta   90.00
_cell.angle_gamma   90.00
#
_symmetry.space_group_name_H-M   'P 1'
#
loop_
_entity.id
_entity.type
_entity.pdbx_description
1 polymer ?
#
loop_
_entity_poly.entity_id
_entity_poly.type
_entity_poly.pdbx_seq_one_letter_code
_entity_poly.pdbx_strand_id
1 'polypeptide(L)'
;VNSTDVCTDPLDDLSQLQDCSVFIKIINKISPSPSLLPSPSSPLMAGAPTQLDLPLHVAEHCKHKAAMENLVSAQKLLEAEELELAKVAVLLLYHTSMSSKSPRDWNEFDYKIQVELATILKFVLDNEESLNENLEAFLQRKVPLSSSSTSSEEHSPVFSHPHKREVRFLELQKIASSSGVNNILPGAPSSPVGDIMQTPQFQLRRLKKQLAVERENRDELEMELAENRKLITEKEAQITMMQQRIDRLTLLNERQAADQLEPKEVEELREKNESLMIRLHEALKQCQDLKTEKGQMDRKINQLSEENGDLSFKLREIASHLVQLQEALNELSEEHSAALRQSQEKQTQLESELRTALQEKKCLEEKIEILQGKISLLEDQLAKLRDCNTQEKGEVMGDVLKLEELKQEVSSLTAKVIELQATILQLEEEKSLREANLQSERSRFEEEKLQLSSLITSLQSSVSEIHLAKEKLEQDLRAQEARLTAQVNTLTAEIGKLNGFLLQKEQELVMLQQQVEEERAQKGRLTEDLHNQEQASQETIKGLSLQVDQLSSTLKHSEQKLVQVTQEMEATCEGEARQLAALRAEHEKAVQERDSALQQLQRFQQANEAELAALSSQLQTLEKARDASQATSVQMQKEKAELHQKVQELENRILELTAQCQQSTAQVGTAETLKTQLRDLENKLKESQQKLADKEKLAKENSRLQERLLFLEESVRNTEGILEDEKRRASESL
;
A
#
# COMPACT_ATOMS: atom_id res chain seq x y z
N VAL A 1 43.80 49.81 -12.80
CA VAL A 1 43.28 48.72 -11.94
C VAL A 1 42.18 49.23 -11.02
N ASN A 2 42.43 50.25 -10.21
CA ASN A 2 41.53 50.80 -9.17
C ASN A 2 40.06 50.93 -9.59
N SER A 3 39.79 51.56 -10.75
CA SER A 3 38.43 51.74 -11.31
C SER A 3 37.70 50.46 -11.74
N THR A 4 38.20 49.27 -11.38
CA THR A 4 37.46 48.00 -11.52
C THR A 4 36.56 47.68 -10.33
N ASP A 5 36.62 48.47 -9.25
CA ASP A 5 35.82 48.30 -8.02
C ASP A 5 36.02 46.92 -7.37
N VAL A 6 37.24 46.39 -7.53
CA VAL A 6 37.68 45.06 -7.05
C VAL A 6 38.46 45.16 -5.74
N CYS A 7 38.98 46.35 -5.43
CA CYS A 7 39.59 46.72 -4.16
C CYS A 7 38.74 47.81 -3.49
N THR A 8 38.68 47.80 -2.16
CA THR A 8 38.06 48.84 -1.34
C THR A 8 38.88 50.13 -1.32
N ASP A 9 40.19 49.99 -1.47
CA ASP A 9 41.18 51.05 -1.33
C ASP A 9 41.94 51.22 -2.67
N PRO A 10 42.30 52.46 -3.07
CA PRO A 10 43.05 52.69 -4.29
C PRO A 10 44.50 52.18 -4.17
N LEU A 11 45.02 51.62 -5.25
CA LEU A 11 46.40 51.16 -5.35
C LEU A 11 47.23 52.19 -6.11
N ASP A 12 48.36 52.60 -5.54
CA ASP A 12 49.23 53.66 -6.06
C ASP A 12 50.49 53.11 -6.76
N ASP A 13 50.81 51.82 -6.57
CA ASP A 13 52.01 51.18 -7.09
C ASP A 13 51.75 49.75 -7.60
N LEU A 14 52.53 49.27 -8.58
CA LEU A 14 52.41 47.92 -9.14
C LEU A 14 52.83 46.84 -8.15
N SER A 15 53.76 47.12 -7.23
CA SER A 15 54.19 46.14 -6.20
C SER A 15 53.01 45.61 -5.37
N GLN A 16 51.96 46.44 -5.18
CA GLN A 16 50.73 46.10 -4.46
C GLN A 16 49.88 45.03 -5.17
N LEU A 17 50.23 44.63 -6.40
CA LEU A 17 49.58 43.58 -7.18
C LEU A 17 50.30 42.23 -7.13
N GLN A 18 51.44 42.12 -6.41
CA GLN A 18 52.22 40.88 -6.28
C GLN A 18 51.36 39.70 -5.76
N ASP A 19 50.40 39.96 -4.87
CA ASP A 19 49.51 38.93 -4.29
C ASP A 19 48.62 38.24 -5.34
N CYS A 20 48.50 38.83 -6.54
CA CYS A 20 47.65 38.42 -7.65
C CYS A 20 46.13 38.35 -7.33
N SER A 21 45.69 38.64 -6.10
CA SER A 21 44.29 38.48 -5.69
C SER A 21 43.37 39.45 -6.42
N VAL A 22 43.87 40.64 -6.71
CA VAL A 22 43.22 41.66 -7.53
C VAL A 22 43.02 41.17 -8.97
N PHE A 23 44.02 40.51 -9.55
CA PHE A 23 43.93 39.94 -10.89
C PHE A 23 42.94 38.78 -10.97
N ILE A 24 42.94 37.86 -9.99
CA ILE A 24 41.96 36.75 -9.93
C ILE A 24 40.52 37.29 -9.83
N LYS A 25 40.27 38.27 -8.96
CA LYS A 25 38.94 38.92 -8.86
C LYS A 25 38.53 39.62 -10.17
N ILE A 26 39.47 40.24 -10.90
CA ILE A 26 39.21 40.82 -12.23
C ILE A 26 38.85 39.74 -13.25
N ILE A 27 39.55 38.60 -13.26
CA ILE A 27 39.24 37.45 -14.13
C ILE A 27 37.81 36.94 -13.85
N ASN A 28 37.45 36.73 -12.58
CA ASN A 28 36.11 36.30 -12.19
C ASN A 28 35.01 37.30 -12.62
N LYS A 29 35.31 38.60 -12.69
CA LYS A 29 34.41 39.66 -13.20
C LYS A 29 34.30 39.67 -14.74
N ILE A 30 35.30 39.15 -15.46
CA ILE A 30 35.28 38.96 -16.93
C ILE A 30 34.50 37.69 -17.29
N SER A 31 34.82 36.58 -16.62
CA SER A 31 34.33 35.24 -16.91
C SER A 31 34.15 34.46 -15.60
N PRO A 32 32.93 34.40 -15.02
CA PRO A 32 32.62 33.46 -13.97
C PRO A 32 32.52 32.05 -14.58
N SER A 33 33.65 31.36 -14.70
CA SER A 33 33.67 29.92 -14.96
C SER A 33 33.24 29.17 -13.70
N PRO A 34 32.46 28.07 -13.80
CA PRO A 34 32.05 27.29 -12.64
C PRO A 34 33.24 26.59 -11.93
N SER A 35 34.43 26.57 -12.53
CA SER A 35 35.67 26.06 -11.95
C SER A 35 36.30 26.94 -10.86
N LEU A 36 35.98 28.24 -10.80
CA LEU A 36 36.60 29.22 -9.90
C LEU A 36 35.69 29.75 -8.79
N LEU A 37 34.43 29.29 -8.74
CA LEU A 37 33.53 29.53 -7.62
C LEU A 37 33.43 28.26 -6.77
N PRO A 38 33.71 28.31 -5.45
CA PRO A 38 33.53 27.17 -4.58
C PRO A 38 32.03 26.87 -4.43
N SER A 39 31.53 25.94 -5.22
CA SER A 39 30.17 25.41 -5.08
C SER A 39 30.02 24.75 -3.69
N PRO A 40 29.01 25.10 -2.89
CA PRO A 40 28.96 24.78 -1.45
C PRO A 40 28.53 23.33 -1.16
N SER A 41 29.02 22.35 -1.93
CA SER A 41 28.58 20.95 -1.90
C SER A 41 29.67 19.91 -2.22
N SER A 42 30.93 20.16 -1.85
CA SER A 42 31.93 19.08 -1.68
C SER A 42 33.03 19.44 -0.66
N PRO A 43 33.18 18.68 0.44
CA PRO A 43 34.15 19.01 1.50
C PRO A 43 35.46 18.21 1.36
N LEU A 44 36.33 18.57 0.41
CA LEU A 44 37.73 18.09 0.33
C LEU A 44 38.60 19.06 -0.49
N MET A 45 39.84 19.29 -0.03
CA MET A 45 40.83 20.19 -0.65
C MET A 45 40.39 21.65 -0.90
N ALA A 46 40.28 22.41 0.19
CA ALA A 46 40.29 23.87 0.13
C ALA A 46 41.71 24.40 -0.17
N GLY A 47 42.15 24.28 -1.42
CA GLY A 47 43.27 25.07 -1.96
C GLY A 47 42.74 26.39 -2.50
N ALA A 48 43.27 27.53 -2.03
CA ALA A 48 43.05 28.80 -2.73
C ALA A 48 43.74 28.74 -4.10
N PRO A 49 43.17 29.35 -5.17
CA PRO A 49 43.82 29.39 -6.48
C PRO A 49 45.21 30.02 -6.33
N THR A 50 46.25 29.23 -6.59
CA THR A 50 47.63 29.61 -6.30
C THR A 50 48.14 30.60 -7.33
N GLN A 51 49.13 31.44 -6.97
CA GLN A 51 49.74 32.41 -7.90
C GLN A 51 50.27 31.74 -9.20
N LEU A 52 50.62 30.45 -9.11
CA LEU A 52 51.02 29.58 -10.22
C LEU A 52 49.94 29.40 -11.30
N ASP A 53 48.66 29.50 -10.95
CA ASP A 53 47.54 29.23 -11.87
C ASP A 53 47.12 30.48 -12.66
N LEU A 54 47.59 31.68 -12.29
CA LEU A 54 47.18 32.93 -12.95
C LEU A 54 47.53 32.98 -14.46
N PRO A 55 48.75 32.57 -14.90
CA PRO A 55 49.08 32.55 -16.33
C PRO A 55 48.18 31.57 -17.11
N LEU A 56 47.77 30.46 -16.49
CA LEU A 56 46.90 29.46 -17.10
C LEU A 56 45.51 30.04 -17.41
N HIS A 57 44.92 30.76 -16.44
CA HIS A 57 43.62 31.42 -16.60
C HIS A 57 43.65 32.58 -17.61
N VAL A 58 44.78 33.30 -17.73
CA VAL A 58 44.96 34.29 -18.80
C VAL A 58 45.08 33.60 -20.18
N ALA A 59 45.77 32.46 -20.26
CA ALA A 59 45.92 31.68 -21.49
C ALA A 59 44.58 31.08 -21.98
N GLU A 60 43.69 30.64 -21.09
CA GLU A 60 42.34 30.16 -21.44
C GLU A 60 41.49 31.21 -22.19
N HIS A 61 41.78 32.49 -21.99
CA HIS A 61 41.05 33.58 -22.62
C HIS A 61 41.64 34.04 -23.98
N CYS A 62 42.70 33.37 -24.45
CA CYS A 62 43.36 33.65 -25.73
C CYS A 62 43.18 32.54 -26.78
N LYS A 63 43.12 32.92 -28.06
CA LYS A 63 42.79 32.02 -29.19
C LYS A 63 43.90 31.01 -29.52
N HIS A 64 45.13 31.27 -29.10
CA HIS A 64 46.29 30.47 -29.42
C HIS A 64 46.89 29.90 -28.13
N LYS A 65 46.25 28.87 -27.57
CA LYS A 65 46.58 28.29 -26.25
C LYS A 65 48.07 27.89 -26.15
N ALA A 66 48.67 27.43 -27.25
CA ALA A 66 50.09 27.06 -27.34
C ALA A 66 51.08 28.24 -27.58
N ALA A 67 50.60 29.47 -27.84
CA ALA A 67 51.47 30.64 -28.03
C ALA A 67 51.64 31.48 -26.75
N MET A 68 50.86 31.19 -25.70
CA MET A 68 50.79 32.01 -24.48
C MET A 68 51.61 31.45 -23.30
N GLU A 69 52.06 30.19 -23.36
CA GLU A 69 52.87 29.55 -22.30
C GLU A 69 54.20 30.27 -22.01
N ASN A 70 54.67 31.12 -22.94
CA ASN A 70 55.86 31.95 -22.79
C ASN A 70 55.58 33.44 -22.47
N LEU A 71 54.31 33.87 -22.43
CA LEU A 71 53.95 35.30 -22.44
C LEU A 71 54.09 36.00 -21.09
N VAL A 72 53.83 35.27 -20.00
CA VAL A 72 53.96 35.75 -18.62
C VAL A 72 54.69 34.65 -17.85
N SER A 73 55.85 34.98 -17.28
CA SER A 73 56.64 33.99 -16.54
C SER A 73 56.15 33.85 -15.11
N ALA A 74 55.58 32.68 -14.78
CA ALA A 74 55.10 32.37 -13.43
C ALA A 74 56.17 32.54 -12.34
N GLN A 75 57.45 32.31 -12.67
CA GLN A 75 58.56 32.51 -11.74
C GLN A 75 58.84 34.00 -11.51
N LYS A 76 58.99 34.80 -12.58
CA LYS A 76 59.23 36.25 -12.49
C LYS A 76 58.07 36.99 -11.81
N LEU A 77 56.84 36.50 -12.00
CA LEU A 77 55.64 36.98 -11.32
C LEU A 77 55.72 36.74 -9.79
N LEU A 78 56.24 35.59 -9.37
CA LEU A 78 56.49 35.27 -7.95
C LEU A 78 57.61 36.14 -7.36
N GLU A 79 58.64 36.44 -8.16
CA GLU A 79 59.75 37.35 -7.87
C GLU A 79 59.34 38.85 -7.89
N ALA A 80 58.04 39.16 -8.07
CA ALA A 80 57.44 40.49 -8.04
C ALA A 80 57.91 41.47 -9.13
N GLU A 81 58.37 40.96 -10.28
CA GLU A 81 58.86 41.83 -11.35
C GLU A 81 57.73 42.71 -11.91
N GLU A 82 57.82 44.03 -11.69
CA GLU A 82 56.83 45.04 -12.11
C GLU A 82 56.45 44.91 -13.60
N LEU A 83 57.40 44.48 -14.43
CA LEU A 83 57.25 44.25 -15.85
C LEU A 83 56.26 43.11 -16.17
N GLU A 84 56.28 42.01 -15.42
CA GLU A 84 55.32 40.91 -15.58
C GLU A 84 53.95 41.29 -15.01
N LEU A 85 53.92 41.99 -13.87
CA LEU A 85 52.70 42.55 -13.30
C LEU A 85 52.03 43.53 -14.30
N ALA A 86 52.83 44.33 -15.03
CA ALA A 86 52.36 45.19 -16.11
C ALA A 86 51.86 44.39 -17.34
N LYS A 87 52.56 43.32 -17.77
CA LYS A 87 52.10 42.43 -18.84
C LYS A 87 50.70 41.85 -18.51
N VAL A 88 50.53 41.31 -17.30
CA VAL A 88 49.24 40.79 -16.81
C VAL A 88 48.17 41.89 -16.80
N ALA A 89 48.48 43.08 -16.28
CA ALA A 89 47.53 44.19 -16.25
C ALA A 89 47.08 44.63 -17.66
N VAL A 90 47.97 44.64 -18.66
CA VAL A 90 47.65 44.94 -20.07
C VAL A 90 46.77 43.87 -20.71
N LEU A 91 47.04 42.59 -20.44
CA LEU A 91 46.23 41.48 -20.94
C LEU A 91 44.80 41.51 -20.36
N LEU A 92 44.67 41.77 -19.07
CA LEU A 92 43.37 41.93 -18.42
C LEU A 92 42.64 43.20 -18.87
N LEU A 93 43.36 44.28 -19.19
CA LEU A 93 42.78 45.47 -19.83
C LEU A 93 42.17 45.12 -21.21
N TYR A 94 42.87 44.31 -22.02
CA TYR A 94 42.34 43.85 -23.31
C TYR A 94 41.16 42.89 -23.15
N HIS A 95 41.23 41.94 -22.21
CA HIS A 95 40.18 40.94 -21.98
C HIS A 95 38.91 41.52 -21.33
N THR A 96 39.02 42.49 -20.42
CA THR A 96 37.86 43.28 -19.94
C THR A 96 37.20 44.01 -21.12
N SER A 97 37.98 44.73 -21.93
CA SER A 97 37.48 45.48 -23.09
C SER A 97 36.80 44.59 -24.15
N MET A 98 37.27 43.34 -24.30
CA MET A 98 36.68 42.35 -25.20
C MET A 98 35.48 41.57 -24.60
N SER A 99 35.15 41.72 -23.32
CA SER A 99 34.01 41.06 -22.70
C SER A 99 32.67 41.68 -23.12
N SER A 100 31.58 40.91 -23.08
CA SER A 100 30.21 41.43 -23.08
C SER A 100 29.78 41.97 -21.71
N LYS A 101 30.36 41.44 -20.61
CA LYS A 101 29.76 41.48 -19.26
C LYS A 101 29.97 42.80 -18.50
N SER A 102 30.80 43.73 -18.99
CA SER A 102 30.80 45.12 -18.51
C SER A 102 31.30 46.10 -19.59
N PRO A 103 30.43 46.94 -20.18
CA PRO A 103 30.86 48.10 -20.96
C PRO A 103 31.35 49.20 -19.99
N ARG A 104 32.65 49.21 -19.72
CA ARG A 104 33.30 50.29 -18.97
C ARG A 104 33.06 51.63 -19.65
N ASP A 105 32.67 52.64 -18.88
CA ASP A 105 32.75 54.03 -19.33
C ASP A 105 34.20 54.50 -19.25
N TRP A 106 34.79 54.86 -20.40
CA TRP A 106 36.18 55.32 -20.48
C TRP A 106 36.30 56.85 -20.38
N ASN A 107 35.17 57.57 -20.35
CA ASN A 107 35.15 59.02 -20.15
C ASN A 107 35.47 59.43 -18.70
N GLU A 108 35.43 58.48 -17.75
CA GLU A 108 35.78 58.67 -16.34
C GLU A 108 37.27 59.04 -16.13
N PHE A 109 38.17 58.56 -17.01
CA PHE A 109 39.60 58.83 -16.89
C PHE A 109 39.99 60.20 -17.44
N ASP A 110 41.03 60.83 -16.87
CA ASP A 110 41.68 62.00 -17.48
C ASP A 110 42.06 61.73 -18.94
N TYR A 111 41.92 62.73 -19.82
CA TYR A 111 42.25 62.59 -21.24
C TYR A 111 43.66 62.05 -21.50
N LYS A 112 44.65 62.41 -20.67
CA LYS A 112 46.01 61.85 -20.75
C LYS A 112 46.03 60.34 -20.48
N ILE A 113 45.28 59.88 -19.48
CA ILE A 113 45.15 58.46 -19.14
C ILE A 113 44.38 57.74 -20.26
N GLN A 114 43.34 58.36 -20.85
CA GLN A 114 42.64 57.81 -22.01
C GLN A 114 43.58 57.62 -23.22
N VAL A 115 44.46 58.58 -23.51
CA VAL A 115 45.46 58.44 -24.60
C VAL A 115 46.41 57.27 -24.34
N GLU A 116 46.93 57.09 -23.12
CA GLU A 116 47.83 55.98 -22.79
C GLU A 116 47.11 54.63 -22.80
N LEU A 117 45.87 54.55 -22.29
CA LEU A 117 45.04 53.34 -22.39
C LEU A 117 44.71 53.02 -23.85
N ALA A 118 44.55 54.03 -24.71
CA ALA A 118 44.32 53.89 -26.13
C ALA A 118 45.57 53.37 -26.86
N THR A 119 46.76 53.91 -26.60
CA THR A 119 48.00 53.39 -27.22
C THR A 119 48.26 51.94 -26.81
N ILE A 120 48.04 51.59 -25.54
CA ILE A 120 48.09 50.21 -25.04
C ILE A 120 47.08 49.30 -25.78
N LEU A 121 45.79 49.67 -25.80
CA LEU A 121 44.75 48.83 -26.42
C LEU A 121 44.90 48.71 -27.93
N LYS A 122 45.37 49.76 -28.62
CA LYS A 122 45.67 49.72 -30.06
C LYS A 122 46.86 48.81 -30.34
N PHE A 123 47.93 48.92 -29.55
CA PHE A 123 49.09 48.04 -29.64
C PHE A 123 48.71 46.56 -29.49
N VAL A 124 47.90 46.20 -28.48
CA VAL A 124 47.45 44.81 -28.28
C VAL A 124 46.52 44.33 -29.41
N LEU A 125 45.60 45.19 -29.89
CA LEU A 125 44.69 44.85 -30.98
C LEU A 125 45.42 44.57 -32.31
N ASP A 126 46.53 45.26 -32.56
CA ASP A 126 47.34 45.12 -33.77
C ASP A 126 48.38 43.98 -33.68
N ASN A 127 48.75 43.55 -32.47
CA ASN A 127 49.79 42.54 -32.24
C ASN A 127 49.27 41.27 -31.52
N GLU A 128 47.96 40.99 -31.46
CA GLU A 128 47.38 39.81 -30.74
C GLU A 128 48.04 38.47 -31.12
N GLU A 129 48.57 38.36 -32.34
CA GLU A 129 49.20 37.14 -32.87
C GLU A 129 50.72 37.05 -32.65
N SER A 130 51.38 38.13 -32.23
CA SER A 130 52.84 38.24 -32.04
C SER A 130 53.22 38.95 -30.72
N LEU A 131 52.31 38.98 -29.76
CA LEU A 131 52.38 39.85 -28.58
C LEU A 131 53.61 39.59 -27.69
N ASN A 132 54.12 38.36 -27.68
CA ASN A 132 55.22 37.89 -26.83
C ASN A 132 56.50 38.70 -26.97
N GLU A 133 56.96 38.89 -28.21
CA GLU A 133 58.26 39.51 -28.51
C GLU A 133 58.19 41.05 -28.41
N ASN A 134 56.98 41.61 -28.47
CA ASN A 134 56.77 43.04 -28.68
C ASN A 134 56.27 43.78 -27.44
N LEU A 135 55.50 43.13 -26.55
CA LEU A 135 54.89 43.78 -25.38
C LEU A 135 55.93 44.26 -24.36
N GLU A 136 57.02 43.51 -24.18
CA GLU A 136 58.09 43.88 -23.25
C GLU A 136 58.83 45.15 -23.69
N ALA A 137 59.23 45.21 -24.97
CA ALA A 137 59.88 46.38 -25.56
C ALA A 137 58.96 47.61 -25.65
N PHE A 138 57.64 47.41 -25.69
CA PHE A 138 56.64 48.47 -25.59
C PHE A 138 56.57 49.04 -24.16
N LEU A 139 56.52 48.18 -23.14
CA LEU A 139 56.39 48.60 -21.73
C LEU A 139 57.64 49.29 -21.17
N GLN A 140 58.84 48.87 -21.57
CA GLN A 140 60.11 49.45 -21.08
C GLN A 140 60.42 50.86 -21.62
N ARG A 141 59.65 51.39 -22.58
CA ARG A 141 59.99 52.60 -23.35
C ARG A 141 59.44 53.89 -22.71
N LYS A 142 60.16 54.52 -21.76
CA LYS A 142 59.67 55.74 -21.06
C LYS A 142 60.72 56.82 -20.72
N VAL A 143 60.29 58.09 -20.90
CA VAL A 143 60.82 59.37 -20.34
C VAL A 143 62.20 59.84 -20.84
N PRO A 144 62.30 61.05 -21.44
CA PRO A 144 62.76 62.26 -20.72
C PRO A 144 61.70 63.34 -20.45
N LEU A 145 62.11 64.46 -19.84
CA LEU A 145 61.26 65.55 -19.30
C LEU A 145 61.28 66.84 -20.15
N SER A 146 60.39 67.77 -19.77
CA SER A 146 60.53 69.25 -19.81
C SER A 146 59.99 70.06 -21.00
N SER A 147 59.11 71.00 -20.64
CA SER A 147 59.13 72.45 -20.97
C SER A 147 59.37 72.93 -22.41
N SER A 148 58.29 73.49 -22.98
CA SER A 148 58.22 74.79 -23.67
C SER A 148 59.20 75.17 -24.81
N SER A 149 58.57 75.48 -25.96
CA SER A 149 58.96 76.48 -26.98
C SER A 149 60.11 76.16 -27.95
N THR A 150 60.08 76.87 -29.08
CA THR A 150 60.89 76.73 -30.33
C THR A 150 60.66 75.42 -31.09
N SER A 151 60.27 75.35 -32.38
CA SER A 151 60.48 76.15 -33.60
C SER A 151 61.80 75.88 -34.33
N SER A 152 61.73 75.81 -35.67
CA SER A 152 62.82 75.44 -36.61
C SER A 152 63.27 73.97 -36.55
N GLU A 153 63.66 73.31 -37.65
CA GLU A 153 63.48 73.66 -39.08
C GLU A 153 63.52 72.41 -39.98
N GLU A 154 63.44 72.65 -41.29
CA GLU A 154 63.55 71.72 -42.42
C GLU A 154 64.91 70.95 -42.45
N HIS A 155 65.18 69.92 -43.28
CA HIS A 155 64.67 69.52 -44.60
C HIS A 155 64.51 67.96 -44.65
N SER A 156 63.58 67.32 -45.39
CA SER A 156 63.28 67.32 -46.86
C SER A 156 64.44 66.79 -47.74
N PRO A 157 64.19 66.19 -48.93
CA PRO A 157 62.95 66.01 -49.72
C PRO A 157 62.61 64.50 -49.97
N VAL A 158 61.75 63.99 -50.87
CA VAL A 158 60.93 64.44 -52.04
C VAL A 158 59.63 63.58 -51.97
N PHE A 159 58.38 64.02 -52.23
CA PHE A 159 57.86 64.77 -53.37
C PHE A 159 56.64 65.67 -53.05
N SER A 160 56.72 66.91 -53.55
CA SER A 160 55.66 67.69 -54.20
C SER A 160 54.20 67.67 -53.70
N HIS A 161 53.86 68.73 -52.97
CA HIS A 161 52.58 69.48 -52.97
C HIS A 161 52.11 69.89 -54.41
N PRO A 162 50.89 70.44 -54.67
CA PRO A 162 50.11 71.32 -53.77
C PRO A 162 48.56 71.28 -53.77
N HIS A 163 48.03 71.96 -52.74
CA HIS A 163 46.70 72.56 -52.53
C HIS A 163 45.62 72.54 -53.64
N LYS A 164 44.35 72.35 -53.23
CA LYS A 164 43.39 73.48 -53.04
C LYS A 164 42.03 73.07 -52.43
N ARG A 165 41.40 74.09 -51.82
CA ARG A 165 40.02 74.16 -51.28
C ARG A 165 39.71 73.29 -50.06
N GLU A 166 39.37 73.98 -48.96
CA GLU A 166 38.34 73.50 -48.05
C GLU A 166 37.10 73.10 -48.86
N VAL A 167 36.71 71.83 -48.74
CA VAL A 167 35.29 71.47 -48.82
C VAL A 167 34.90 71.17 -47.38
N ARG A 168 33.97 71.97 -46.84
CA ARG A 168 33.28 71.58 -45.61
C ARG A 168 32.36 70.40 -45.94
N PHE A 169 32.94 69.21 -45.99
CA PHE A 169 32.14 68.00 -45.85
C PHE A 169 31.44 68.11 -44.51
N LEU A 170 30.11 68.13 -44.54
CA LEU A 170 29.31 68.01 -43.33
C LEU A 170 29.82 66.80 -42.57
N GLU A 171 30.04 67.00 -41.28
CA GLU A 171 30.33 65.94 -40.33
C GLU A 171 29.24 64.87 -40.48
N LEU A 172 29.58 63.76 -41.14
CA LEU A 172 28.62 62.75 -41.55
C LEU A 172 28.19 61.94 -40.34
N GLN A 173 27.25 62.53 -39.62
CA GLN A 173 26.52 61.99 -38.49
C GLN A 173 26.18 60.52 -38.76
N LYS A 174 26.81 59.60 -38.01
CA LYS A 174 26.61 58.14 -38.15
C LYS A 174 25.23 57.74 -37.61
N ILE A 175 24.17 58.11 -38.33
CA ILE A 175 22.79 57.70 -38.05
C ILE A 175 22.57 56.30 -38.64
N ALA A 176 23.01 55.27 -37.91
CA ALA A 176 22.63 53.89 -38.13
C ALA A 176 22.75 53.09 -36.81
N SER A 177 21.85 52.13 -36.59
CA SER A 177 21.86 51.18 -35.46
C SER A 177 21.73 51.79 -34.05
N SER A 178 20.56 52.39 -33.83
CA SER A 178 19.71 52.35 -32.62
C SER A 178 20.22 51.71 -31.30
N SER A 179 19.70 52.28 -30.19
CA SER A 179 19.75 51.85 -28.78
C SER A 179 20.95 52.35 -27.95
N GLY A 180 20.79 53.55 -27.41
CA GLY A 180 21.79 54.23 -26.56
C GLY A 180 21.52 55.72 -26.37
N VAL A 181 20.24 56.13 -26.29
CA VAL A 181 19.88 57.56 -26.22
C VAL A 181 19.99 58.06 -24.78
N ASN A 182 21.17 58.55 -24.43
CA ASN A 182 21.41 59.70 -23.55
C ASN A 182 22.86 60.19 -23.77
N ASN A 183 23.13 61.46 -23.46
CA ASN A 183 24.44 62.11 -23.56
C ASN A 183 25.04 62.28 -24.99
N ILE A 184 24.44 63.16 -25.81
CA ILE A 184 25.23 64.01 -26.72
C ILE A 184 24.80 65.47 -26.57
N LEU A 185 25.56 66.20 -25.75
CA LEU A 185 25.83 67.62 -25.99
C LEU A 185 27.04 67.67 -26.95
N PRO A 186 26.97 68.39 -28.09
CA PRO A 186 28.11 68.51 -29.00
C PRO A 186 29.19 69.39 -28.35
N GLY A 187 30.26 68.79 -27.84
CA GLY A 187 31.33 69.54 -27.15
C GLY A 187 32.38 68.71 -26.40
N ALA A 188 32.16 67.41 -26.16
CA ALA A 188 33.22 66.52 -25.68
C ALA A 188 34.08 66.04 -26.87
N PRO A 189 35.42 66.02 -26.77
CA PRO A 189 36.26 65.30 -27.73
C PRO A 189 35.97 63.79 -27.64
N SER A 190 36.12 63.05 -28.75
CA SER A 190 35.95 61.60 -28.72
C SER A 190 37.00 60.98 -27.78
N SER A 191 36.58 60.02 -26.96
CA SER A 191 37.50 59.27 -26.12
C SER A 191 38.44 58.45 -27.01
N PRO A 192 39.78 58.61 -26.90
CA PRO A 192 40.73 57.84 -27.70
C PRO A 192 40.57 56.32 -27.55
N VAL A 193 40.12 55.84 -26.38
CA VAL A 193 39.79 54.41 -26.17
C VAL A 193 38.49 54.03 -26.88
N GLY A 194 37.49 54.92 -26.83
CA GLY A 194 36.21 54.75 -27.52
C GLY A 194 36.37 54.57 -29.03
N ASP A 195 37.24 55.35 -29.67
CA ASP A 195 37.48 55.29 -31.12
C ASP A 195 38.12 53.95 -31.55
N ILE A 196 39.00 53.38 -30.72
CA ILE A 196 39.56 52.04 -30.95
C ILE A 196 38.49 50.96 -30.79
N MET A 197 37.67 51.03 -29.74
CA MET A 197 36.56 50.07 -29.56
C MET A 197 35.49 50.17 -30.66
N GLN A 198 35.32 51.35 -31.27
CA GLN A 198 34.45 51.58 -32.43
C GLN A 198 35.09 51.19 -33.77
N THR A 199 36.36 50.80 -33.79
CA THR A 199 37.02 50.31 -35.02
C THR A 199 36.43 48.95 -35.41
N PRO A 200 36.04 48.71 -36.68
CA PRO A 200 35.39 47.46 -37.10
C PRO A 200 36.18 46.17 -36.78
N GLN A 201 37.52 46.25 -36.78
CA GLN A 201 38.43 45.18 -36.36
C GLN A 201 38.15 44.76 -34.91
N PHE A 202 38.03 45.71 -33.98
CA PHE A 202 37.75 45.44 -32.57
C PHE A 202 36.36 44.83 -32.40
N GLN A 203 35.34 45.46 -32.99
CA GLN A 203 33.94 45.02 -32.89
C GLN A 203 33.73 43.59 -33.45
N LEU A 204 34.30 43.29 -34.62
CA LEU A 204 34.23 41.95 -35.22
C LEU A 204 34.99 40.90 -34.38
N ARG A 205 36.12 41.26 -33.77
CA ARG A 205 36.92 40.36 -32.92
C ARG A 205 36.19 40.05 -31.60
N ARG A 206 35.50 41.04 -31.02
CA ARG A 206 34.60 40.92 -29.85
C ARG A 206 33.40 40.00 -30.15
N LEU A 207 32.65 40.28 -31.22
CA LEU A 207 31.49 39.47 -31.64
C LEU A 207 31.87 38.01 -31.95
N LYS A 208 33.01 37.77 -32.62
CA LYS A 208 33.50 36.42 -32.88
C LYS A 208 33.85 35.64 -31.60
N LYS A 209 34.37 36.30 -30.55
CA LYS A 209 34.64 35.65 -29.26
C LYS A 209 33.33 35.33 -28.51
N GLN A 210 32.37 36.24 -28.52
CA GLN A 210 31.05 36.04 -27.90
C GLN A 210 30.29 34.87 -28.55
N LEU A 211 30.23 34.80 -29.88
CA LEU A 211 29.55 33.72 -30.60
C LEU A 211 30.19 32.33 -30.43
N ALA A 212 31.45 32.25 -30.01
CA ALA A 212 32.07 30.97 -29.64
C ALA A 212 31.54 30.46 -28.29
N VAL A 213 31.57 31.31 -27.26
CA VAL A 213 31.09 30.99 -25.90
C VAL A 213 29.59 30.65 -25.91
N GLU A 214 28.76 31.37 -26.66
CA GLU A 214 27.32 31.06 -26.76
C GLU A 214 27.01 29.72 -27.45
N ARG A 215 27.96 29.15 -28.21
CA ARG A 215 27.82 27.78 -28.75
C ARG A 215 28.22 26.74 -27.72
N GLU A 216 29.31 26.99 -27.01
CA GLU A 216 29.80 26.15 -25.91
C GLU A 216 28.72 26.00 -24.83
N ASN A 217 28.18 27.11 -24.32
CA ASN A 217 27.05 27.14 -23.38
C ASN A 217 25.83 26.33 -23.88
N ARG A 218 25.51 26.43 -25.18
CA ARG A 218 24.36 25.74 -25.79
C ARG A 218 24.58 24.23 -25.84
N ASP A 219 25.80 23.82 -26.20
CA ASP A 219 26.16 22.42 -26.39
C ASP A 219 26.30 21.70 -25.03
N GLU A 220 26.73 22.44 -23.98
CA GLU A 220 26.62 22.04 -22.58
C GLU A 220 25.14 21.85 -22.16
N LEU A 221 24.28 22.85 -22.37
CA LEU A 221 22.85 22.76 -22.03
C LEU A 221 22.11 21.64 -22.79
N GLU A 222 22.49 21.34 -24.04
CA GLU A 222 21.94 20.21 -24.79
C GLU A 222 22.36 18.86 -24.18
N MET A 223 23.59 18.77 -23.63
CA MET A 223 24.08 17.62 -22.89
C MET A 223 23.33 17.43 -21.56
N GLU A 224 23.17 18.50 -20.77
CA GLU A 224 22.40 18.47 -19.51
C GLU A 224 20.94 18.08 -19.76
N LEU A 225 20.31 18.60 -20.82
CA LEU A 225 18.94 18.23 -21.19
C LEU A 225 18.81 16.77 -21.63
N ALA A 226 19.83 16.21 -22.29
CA ALA A 226 19.85 14.79 -22.65
C ALA A 226 19.99 13.89 -21.40
N GLU A 227 20.85 14.25 -20.44
CA GLU A 227 20.99 13.52 -19.19
C GLU A 227 19.73 13.62 -18.31
N ASN A 228 19.15 14.81 -18.18
CA ASN A 228 17.90 15.00 -17.43
C ASN A 228 16.74 14.18 -18.03
N ARG A 229 16.62 14.10 -19.37
CA ARG A 229 15.62 13.23 -20.02
C ARG A 229 15.84 11.75 -19.68
N LYS A 230 17.09 11.28 -19.70
CA LYS A 230 17.44 9.91 -19.30
C LYS A 230 17.06 9.65 -17.84
N LEU A 231 17.41 10.56 -16.93
CA LEU A 231 17.06 10.45 -15.51
C LEU A 231 15.53 10.43 -15.28
N ILE A 232 14.77 11.25 -16.01
CA ILE A 232 13.30 11.23 -15.99
C ILE A 232 12.78 9.85 -16.41
N THR A 233 13.25 9.28 -17.53
CA THR A 233 12.79 7.94 -17.96
C THR A 233 13.16 6.83 -16.98
N GLU A 234 14.29 6.94 -16.27
CA GLU A 234 14.64 6.01 -15.18
C GLU A 234 13.70 6.16 -13.98
N LYS A 235 13.31 7.39 -13.63
CA LYS A 235 12.35 7.66 -12.56
C LYS A 235 10.94 7.24 -12.92
N GLU A 236 10.51 7.41 -14.16
CA GLU A 236 9.24 6.90 -14.67
C GLU A 236 9.20 5.36 -14.63
N ALA A 237 10.30 4.67 -14.98
CA ALA A 237 10.43 3.23 -14.83
C ALA A 237 10.40 2.79 -13.35
N GLN A 238 11.08 3.50 -12.45
CA GLN A 238 11.04 3.25 -11.01
C GLN A 238 9.64 3.45 -10.43
N ILE A 239 8.94 4.52 -10.82
CA ILE A 239 7.54 4.80 -10.46
C ILE A 239 6.63 3.69 -10.99
N THR A 240 6.81 3.23 -12.23
CA THR A 240 6.01 2.15 -12.82
C THR A 240 6.20 0.82 -12.07
N MET A 241 7.45 0.47 -11.71
CA MET A 241 7.73 -0.71 -10.88
C MET A 241 7.17 -0.57 -9.46
N MET A 242 7.22 0.62 -8.87
CA MET A 242 6.61 0.90 -7.57
C MET A 242 5.09 0.82 -7.64
N GLN A 243 4.45 1.33 -8.70
CA GLN A 243 3.01 1.24 -8.90
C GLN A 243 2.58 -0.22 -9.05
N GLN A 244 3.21 -1.00 -9.93
CA GLN A 244 2.94 -2.44 -10.05
C GLN A 244 3.13 -3.21 -8.73
N ARG A 245 4.11 -2.80 -7.91
CA ARG A 245 4.32 -3.36 -6.56
C ARG A 245 3.22 -2.93 -5.59
N ILE A 246 2.75 -1.68 -5.65
CA ILE A 246 1.61 -1.18 -4.89
C ILE A 246 0.35 -1.94 -5.31
N ASP A 247 0.00 -2.00 -6.59
CA ASP A 247 -1.18 -2.71 -7.10
C ASP A 247 -1.18 -4.19 -6.68
N ARG A 248 -0.01 -4.86 -6.73
CA ARG A 248 0.16 -6.24 -6.24
C ARG A 248 0.05 -6.36 -4.72
N LEU A 249 0.49 -5.35 -3.95
CA LEU A 249 0.29 -5.30 -2.51
C LEU A 249 -1.17 -5.01 -2.16
N THR A 250 -1.86 -4.14 -2.89
CA THR A 250 -3.30 -3.86 -2.77
C THR A 250 -4.09 -5.13 -3.03
N LEU A 251 -3.85 -5.84 -4.13
CA LEU A 251 -4.50 -7.14 -4.42
C LEU A 251 -4.22 -8.22 -3.37
N LEU A 252 -3.03 -8.20 -2.74
CA LEU A 252 -2.73 -9.11 -1.62
C LEU A 252 -3.40 -8.67 -0.32
N ASN A 253 -3.51 -7.36 -0.07
CA ASN A 253 -4.15 -6.78 1.10
C ASN A 253 -5.68 -6.90 1.03
N GLU A 254 -6.29 -6.74 -0.14
CA GLU A 254 -7.71 -7.00 -0.41
C GLU A 254 -8.05 -8.48 -0.21
N ARG A 255 -7.19 -9.39 -0.68
CA ARG A 255 -7.34 -10.83 -0.38
C ARG A 255 -7.15 -11.10 1.12
N GLN A 256 -6.13 -10.51 1.74
CA GLN A 256 -5.92 -10.64 3.18
C GLN A 256 -7.02 -9.98 4.03
N ALA A 257 -7.78 -9.02 3.51
CA ALA A 257 -8.96 -8.41 4.16
C ALA A 257 -10.29 -9.09 3.78
N ALA A 258 -10.27 -10.01 2.82
CA ALA A 258 -11.35 -10.96 2.57
C ALA A 258 -11.18 -12.25 3.39
N ASP A 259 -9.93 -12.72 3.53
CA ASP A 259 -9.56 -13.88 4.35
C ASP A 259 -9.46 -13.55 5.84
N GLN A 260 -9.02 -12.33 6.21
CA GLN A 260 -9.28 -11.76 7.54
C GLN A 260 -10.58 -10.96 7.49
N LEU A 261 -11.65 -11.53 8.05
CA LEU A 261 -12.51 -10.69 8.88
C LEU A 261 -11.57 -10.03 9.92
N GLU A 262 -11.60 -8.70 10.04
CA GLU A 262 -11.02 -8.08 11.23
C GLU A 262 -11.67 -8.74 12.47
N PRO A 263 -10.90 -9.06 13.53
CA PRO A 263 -11.50 -9.55 14.75
C PRO A 263 -12.54 -8.54 15.21
N LYS A 264 -13.78 -8.97 15.48
CA LYS A 264 -14.90 -8.05 15.73
C LYS A 264 -14.62 -7.04 16.85
N GLU A 265 -13.77 -7.43 17.78
CA GLU A 265 -13.21 -6.59 18.85
C GLU A 265 -12.48 -5.34 18.31
N VAL A 266 -11.75 -5.45 17.19
CA VAL A 266 -11.03 -4.34 16.53
C VAL A 266 -11.99 -3.44 15.76
N GLU A 267 -12.97 -4.02 15.06
CA GLU A 267 -14.03 -3.29 14.36
C GLU A 267 -14.90 -2.49 15.36
N GLU A 268 -15.37 -3.15 16.42
CA GLU A 268 -16.05 -2.51 17.55
C GLU A 268 -15.18 -1.42 18.22
N LEU A 269 -13.87 -1.62 18.36
CA LEU A 269 -12.98 -0.60 18.92
C LEU A 269 -12.80 0.59 17.97
N ARG A 270 -12.81 0.38 16.65
CA ARG A 270 -12.80 1.44 15.63
C ARG A 270 -14.08 2.28 15.71
N GLU A 271 -15.25 1.64 15.68
CA GLU A 271 -16.55 2.30 15.84
C GLU A 271 -16.64 3.10 17.16
N LYS A 272 -16.16 2.51 18.27
CA LYS A 272 -16.11 3.19 19.57
C LYS A 272 -15.17 4.39 19.56
N ASN A 273 -14.04 4.33 18.85
CA ASN A 273 -13.11 5.45 18.69
C ASN A 273 -13.72 6.57 17.84
N GLU A 274 -14.39 6.23 16.74
CA GLU A 274 -15.09 7.20 15.88
C GLU A 274 -16.25 7.87 16.65
N SER A 275 -17.04 7.09 17.40
CA SER A 275 -18.07 7.59 18.31
C SER A 275 -17.54 8.52 19.41
N LEU A 276 -16.34 8.23 19.94
CA LEU A 276 -15.66 9.10 20.90
C LEU A 276 -15.11 10.37 20.24
N MET A 277 -14.55 10.27 19.04
CA MET A 277 -14.09 11.42 18.26
C MET A 277 -15.23 12.36 17.87
N ILE A 278 -16.38 11.83 17.45
CA ILE A 278 -17.58 12.64 17.16
C ILE A 278 -18.04 13.37 18.43
N ARG A 279 -18.18 12.67 19.55
CA ARG A 279 -18.54 13.29 20.85
C ARG A 279 -17.51 14.30 21.35
N LEU A 280 -16.23 14.09 21.09
CA LEU A 280 -15.17 15.06 21.40
C LEU A 280 -15.30 16.33 20.56
N HIS A 281 -15.54 16.22 19.26
CA HIS A 281 -15.78 17.38 18.39
C HIS A 281 -17.06 18.13 18.77
N GLU A 282 -18.12 17.41 19.14
CA GLU A 282 -19.36 18.02 19.61
C GLU A 282 -19.18 18.73 20.97
N ALA A 283 -18.46 18.13 21.93
CA ALA A 283 -18.12 18.77 23.19
C ALA A 283 -17.19 20.00 23.02
N LEU A 284 -16.24 19.94 22.09
CA LEU A 284 -15.39 21.07 21.72
C LEU A 284 -16.21 22.21 21.09
N LYS A 285 -17.18 21.87 20.22
CA LYS A 285 -18.13 22.83 19.65
C LYS A 285 -19.00 23.47 20.73
N GLN A 286 -19.59 22.68 21.64
CA GLN A 286 -20.36 23.20 22.78
C GLN A 286 -19.50 24.14 23.66
N CYS A 287 -18.24 23.79 23.94
CA CYS A 287 -17.30 24.67 24.64
C CYS A 287 -17.01 25.98 23.87
N GLN A 288 -16.94 25.93 22.54
CA GLN A 288 -16.77 27.12 21.70
C GLN A 288 -18.02 28.00 21.68
N ASP A 289 -19.20 27.39 21.53
CA ASP A 289 -20.50 28.09 21.55
C ASP A 289 -20.70 28.78 22.91
N LEU A 290 -20.53 28.07 24.03
CA LEU A 290 -20.54 28.62 25.39
C LEU A 290 -19.51 29.74 25.61
N LYS A 291 -18.33 29.66 24.98
CA LYS A 291 -17.32 30.73 25.03
C LYS A 291 -17.78 31.99 24.27
N THR A 292 -18.54 31.84 23.18
CA THR A 292 -19.16 33.00 22.50
C THR A 292 -20.35 33.56 23.27
N GLU A 293 -21.18 32.70 23.87
CA GLU A 293 -22.32 33.09 24.72
C GLU A 293 -21.85 33.86 25.95
N LYS A 294 -20.83 33.35 26.67
CA LYS A 294 -20.16 34.08 27.75
C LYS A 294 -19.67 35.44 27.26
N GLY A 295 -19.00 35.49 26.10
CA GLY A 295 -18.55 36.75 25.50
C GLY A 295 -19.68 37.73 25.10
N GLN A 296 -20.92 37.27 24.98
CA GLN A 296 -22.10 38.12 24.81
C GLN A 296 -22.67 38.56 26.17
N MET A 297 -22.74 37.65 27.15
CA MET A 297 -23.15 37.97 28.52
C MET A 297 -22.21 38.98 29.19
N ASP A 298 -20.89 38.80 29.09
CA ASP A 298 -19.88 39.73 29.60
C ASP A 298 -20.08 41.15 29.01
N ARG A 299 -20.42 41.26 27.70
CA ARG A 299 -20.76 42.55 27.08
C ARG A 299 -22.06 43.14 27.61
N LYS A 300 -23.10 42.33 27.82
CA LYS A 300 -24.38 42.84 28.36
C LYS A 300 -24.25 43.23 29.83
N ILE A 301 -23.40 42.56 30.61
CA ILE A 301 -23.02 42.96 31.98
C ILE A 301 -22.32 44.33 31.97
N ASN A 302 -21.37 44.55 31.05
CA ASN A 302 -20.72 45.85 30.90
C ASN A 302 -21.73 46.95 30.53
N GLN A 303 -22.60 46.72 29.53
CA GLN A 303 -23.64 47.66 29.14
C GLN A 303 -24.60 47.99 30.31
N LEU A 304 -25.05 46.98 31.06
CA LEU A 304 -25.91 47.19 32.24
C LEU A 304 -25.17 47.93 33.37
N SER A 305 -23.85 47.79 33.45
CA SER A 305 -23.02 48.52 34.41
C SER A 305 -22.84 50.00 34.02
N GLU A 306 -22.72 50.28 32.73
CA GLU A 306 -22.74 51.64 32.16
C GLU A 306 -24.11 52.30 32.36
N GLU A 307 -25.20 51.62 31.98
CA GLU A 307 -26.59 52.08 32.18
C GLU A 307 -26.89 52.36 33.68
N ASN A 308 -26.43 51.50 34.58
CA ASN A 308 -26.56 51.70 36.03
C ASN A 308 -25.65 52.83 36.57
N GLY A 309 -24.50 53.07 35.93
CA GLY A 309 -23.64 54.22 36.20
C GLY A 309 -24.33 55.55 35.85
N ASP A 310 -24.95 55.63 34.67
CA ASP A 310 -25.74 56.78 34.21
C ASP A 310 -26.96 57.04 35.10
N LEU A 311 -27.67 55.98 35.52
CA LEU A 311 -28.77 56.09 36.47
C LEU A 311 -28.29 56.57 37.85
N SER A 312 -27.13 56.07 38.32
CA SER A 312 -26.50 56.52 39.56
C SER A 312 -26.02 57.97 39.50
N PHE A 313 -25.58 58.45 38.34
CA PHE A 313 -25.26 59.85 38.10
C PHE A 313 -26.51 60.73 38.19
N LYS A 314 -27.57 60.39 37.42
CA LYS A 314 -28.84 61.13 37.41
C LYS A 314 -29.51 61.16 38.79
N LEU A 315 -29.43 60.07 39.56
CA LEU A 315 -29.96 60.02 40.92
C LEU A 315 -29.17 60.94 41.88
N ARG A 316 -27.85 61.07 41.71
CA ARG A 316 -27.02 62.02 42.46
C ARG A 316 -27.29 63.47 42.06
N GLU A 317 -27.52 63.73 40.77
CA GLU A 317 -27.92 65.04 40.23
C GLU A 317 -29.29 65.47 40.79
N ILE A 318 -30.29 64.58 40.75
CA ILE A 318 -31.61 64.82 41.38
C ILE A 318 -31.48 65.05 42.88
N ALA A 319 -30.64 64.29 43.60
CA ALA A 319 -30.37 64.54 45.02
C ALA A 319 -29.74 65.91 45.27
N SER A 320 -28.82 66.36 44.40
CA SER A 320 -28.25 67.72 44.47
C SER A 320 -29.31 68.80 44.26
N HIS A 321 -30.19 68.64 43.26
CA HIS A 321 -31.29 69.58 43.02
C HIS A 321 -32.30 69.60 44.18
N LEU A 322 -32.58 68.46 44.82
CA LEU A 322 -33.44 68.40 46.01
C LEU A 322 -32.83 69.11 47.22
N VAL A 323 -31.50 69.01 47.43
CA VAL A 323 -30.81 69.78 48.48
C VAL A 323 -30.89 71.28 48.20
N GLN A 324 -30.58 71.72 46.97
CA GLN A 324 -30.65 73.13 46.58
C GLN A 324 -32.07 73.71 46.71
N LEU A 325 -33.11 72.95 46.35
CA LEU A 325 -34.50 73.35 46.53
C LEU A 325 -34.91 73.41 48.03
N GLN A 326 -34.36 72.53 48.87
CA GLN A 326 -34.59 72.57 50.31
C GLN A 326 -33.86 73.77 50.97
N GLU A 327 -32.66 74.10 50.51
CA GLU A 327 -31.91 75.29 50.94
C GLU A 327 -32.67 76.57 50.58
N ALA A 328 -33.06 76.75 49.30
CA ALA A 328 -33.85 77.91 48.87
C ALA A 328 -35.22 78.01 49.56
N LEU A 329 -35.86 76.88 49.89
CA LEU A 329 -37.10 76.85 50.67
C LEU A 329 -36.88 77.29 52.13
N ASN A 330 -35.75 76.92 52.73
CA ASN A 330 -35.38 77.36 54.08
C ASN A 330 -35.09 78.88 54.08
N GLU A 331 -34.31 79.38 53.12
CA GLU A 331 -34.02 80.81 52.97
C GLU A 331 -35.31 81.63 52.82
N LEU A 332 -36.22 81.25 51.91
CA LEU A 332 -37.50 81.92 51.71
C LEU A 332 -38.41 81.87 52.96
N SER A 333 -38.33 80.78 53.74
CA SER A 333 -39.05 80.64 55.02
C SER A 333 -38.48 81.57 56.09
N GLU A 334 -37.16 81.70 56.19
CA GLU A 334 -36.49 82.63 57.10
C GLU A 334 -36.80 84.09 56.72
N GLU A 335 -36.71 84.44 55.43
CA GLU A 335 -37.11 85.76 54.90
C GLU A 335 -38.58 86.08 55.22
N HIS A 336 -39.50 85.14 54.96
CA HIS A 336 -40.92 85.30 55.28
C HIS A 336 -41.13 85.53 56.79
N SER A 337 -40.44 84.77 57.64
CA SER A 337 -40.50 84.94 59.10
C SER A 337 -39.98 86.32 59.54
N ALA A 338 -38.95 86.85 58.87
CA ALA A 338 -38.37 88.15 59.16
C ALA A 338 -39.26 89.30 58.69
N ALA A 339 -39.84 89.20 57.49
CA ALA A 339 -40.80 90.17 56.96
C ALA A 339 -42.08 90.22 57.81
N LEU A 340 -42.60 89.06 58.22
CA LEU A 340 -43.78 88.97 59.09
C LEU A 340 -43.51 89.62 60.45
N ARG A 341 -42.36 89.33 61.07
CA ARG A 341 -41.94 89.92 62.35
C ARG A 341 -41.80 91.44 62.25
N GLN A 342 -41.13 91.94 61.22
CA GLN A 342 -40.98 93.39 60.99
C GLN A 342 -42.34 94.07 60.74
N SER A 343 -43.27 93.41 60.05
CA SER A 343 -44.64 93.91 59.86
C SER A 343 -45.40 94.01 61.18
N GLN A 344 -45.26 93.01 62.06
CA GLN A 344 -45.89 92.99 63.39
C GLN A 344 -45.26 94.01 64.36
N GLU A 345 -43.93 94.21 64.30
CA GLU A 345 -43.22 95.28 65.00
C GLU A 345 -43.75 96.66 64.55
N LYS A 346 -43.84 96.91 63.24
CA LYS A 346 -44.42 98.14 62.67
C LYS A 346 -45.89 98.34 63.07
N GLN A 347 -46.71 97.27 63.07
CA GLN A 347 -48.10 97.36 63.51
C GLN A 347 -48.18 97.75 65.00
N THR A 348 -47.45 97.08 65.88
CA THR A 348 -47.50 97.37 67.32
C THR A 348 -46.94 98.76 67.66
N GLN A 349 -45.97 99.26 66.90
CA GLN A 349 -45.53 100.65 66.95
C GLN A 349 -46.66 101.60 66.53
N LEU A 350 -47.23 101.45 65.33
CA LEU A 350 -48.30 102.33 64.82
C LEU A 350 -49.54 102.33 65.74
N GLU A 351 -49.91 101.19 66.32
CA GLU A 351 -50.96 101.15 67.32
C GLU A 351 -50.59 101.91 68.61
N SER A 352 -49.32 101.93 69.01
CA SER A 352 -48.86 102.69 70.18
C SER A 352 -48.85 104.19 69.93
N GLU A 353 -48.46 104.62 68.72
CA GLU A 353 -48.53 106.00 68.26
C GLU A 353 -49.99 106.46 68.17
N LEU A 354 -50.88 105.64 67.59
CA LEU A 354 -52.32 105.90 67.55
C LEU A 354 -52.94 105.98 68.95
N ARG A 355 -52.58 105.07 69.87
CA ARG A 355 -53.03 105.11 71.28
C ARG A 355 -52.56 106.39 71.99
N THR A 356 -51.38 106.89 71.67
CA THR A 356 -50.81 108.13 72.21
C THR A 356 -51.55 109.34 71.65
N ALA A 357 -51.67 109.45 70.33
CA ALA A 357 -52.40 110.54 69.65
C ALA A 357 -53.89 110.60 70.06
N LEU A 358 -54.53 109.46 70.30
CA LEU A 358 -55.90 109.41 70.84
C LEU A 358 -56.01 109.89 72.29
N GLN A 359 -54.94 109.79 73.08
CA GLN A 359 -54.91 110.33 74.44
C GLN A 359 -54.60 111.83 74.45
N GLU A 360 -53.67 112.29 73.60
CA GLU A 360 -53.42 113.72 73.36
C GLU A 360 -54.67 114.44 72.84
N LYS A 361 -55.39 113.82 71.90
CA LYS A 361 -56.68 114.31 71.39
C LYS A 361 -57.68 114.57 72.52
N LYS A 362 -57.86 113.64 73.47
CA LYS A 362 -58.78 113.84 74.62
C LYS A 362 -58.37 115.03 75.47
N CYS A 363 -57.07 115.16 75.81
CA CYS A 363 -56.60 116.29 76.60
C CYS A 363 -56.71 117.64 75.85
N LEU A 364 -56.73 117.63 74.51
CA LEU A 364 -57.09 118.79 73.70
C LEU A 364 -58.60 119.05 73.65
N GLU A 365 -59.45 118.03 73.61
CA GLU A 365 -60.91 118.15 73.70
C GLU A 365 -61.33 118.72 75.08
N GLU A 366 -60.80 118.19 76.18
CA GLU A 366 -60.96 118.73 77.54
C GLU A 366 -60.54 120.22 77.61
N LYS A 367 -59.42 120.57 76.98
CA LYS A 367 -58.94 121.96 76.89
C LYS A 367 -59.86 122.85 76.05
N ILE A 368 -60.50 122.32 75.00
CA ILE A 368 -61.48 123.04 74.18
C ILE A 368 -62.77 123.29 74.96
N GLU A 369 -63.29 122.30 75.69
CA GLU A 369 -64.46 122.48 76.56
C GLU A 369 -64.22 123.57 77.64
N ILE A 370 -63.03 123.54 78.28
CA ILE A 370 -62.61 124.57 79.24
C ILE A 370 -62.51 125.96 78.59
N LEU A 371 -62.14 126.06 77.31
CA LEU A 371 -62.09 127.33 76.58
C LEU A 371 -63.48 127.80 76.14
N GLN A 372 -64.36 126.90 75.69
CA GLN A 372 -65.75 127.20 75.35
C GLN A 372 -66.52 127.74 76.57
N GLY A 373 -66.40 127.09 77.74
CA GLY A 373 -67.01 127.58 78.98
C GLY A 373 -66.51 128.97 79.41
N LYS A 374 -65.24 129.31 79.11
CA LYS A 374 -64.70 130.66 79.32
C LYS A 374 -65.24 131.67 78.29
N ILE A 375 -65.40 131.27 77.03
CA ILE A 375 -65.97 132.12 75.98
C ILE A 375 -67.41 132.48 76.32
N SER A 376 -68.25 131.50 76.66
CA SER A 376 -69.65 131.77 77.04
C SER A 376 -69.74 132.70 78.26
N LEU A 377 -68.86 132.56 79.25
CA LEU A 377 -68.80 133.49 80.40
C LEU A 377 -68.40 134.93 80.01
N LEU A 378 -67.62 135.12 78.94
CA LEU A 378 -67.25 136.43 78.39
C LEU A 378 -68.36 136.99 77.48
N GLU A 379 -69.04 136.14 76.70
CA GLU A 379 -70.22 136.53 75.92
C GLU A 379 -71.35 137.00 76.84
N ASP A 380 -71.53 136.34 77.99
CA ASP A 380 -72.45 136.75 79.05
C ASP A 380 -72.11 138.11 79.67
N GLN A 381 -70.83 138.51 79.65
CA GLN A 381 -70.39 139.84 80.09
C GLN A 381 -70.59 140.89 78.98
N LEU A 382 -70.34 140.52 77.72
CA LEU A 382 -70.58 141.38 76.55
C LEU A 382 -72.07 141.64 76.31
N ALA A 383 -72.95 140.68 76.62
CA ALA A 383 -74.39 140.88 76.60
C ALA A 383 -74.81 141.97 77.61
N LYS A 384 -74.33 141.89 78.85
CA LYS A 384 -74.58 142.87 79.92
C LYS A 384 -74.02 144.28 79.58
N LEU A 385 -73.01 144.36 78.72
CA LEU A 385 -72.48 145.63 78.19
C LEU A 385 -73.29 146.17 76.99
N ARG A 386 -73.93 145.29 76.21
CA ARG A 386 -74.72 145.66 75.01
C ARG A 386 -76.00 146.42 75.35
N ASP A 387 -76.60 146.14 76.50
CA ASP A 387 -77.85 146.79 76.96
C ASP A 387 -77.66 148.28 77.35
N CYS A 388 -76.42 148.80 77.37
CA CYS A 388 -76.09 150.08 78.01
C CYS A 388 -75.79 151.27 77.08
N ASN A 389 -75.79 151.15 75.74
CA ASN A 389 -75.58 152.33 74.87
C ASN A 389 -76.03 152.16 73.40
N THR A 390 -76.81 153.13 72.90
CA THR A 390 -77.15 153.26 71.46
C THR A 390 -77.30 154.73 71.04
N GLN A 391 -76.29 155.34 70.40
CA GLN A 391 -76.47 156.48 69.49
C GLN A 391 -75.25 156.68 68.55
N GLU A 392 -75.51 156.64 67.24
CA GLU A 392 -74.87 157.35 66.10
C GLU A 392 -73.34 157.44 65.84
N LYS A 393 -73.05 157.26 64.52
CA LYS A 393 -72.04 157.94 63.66
C LYS A 393 -70.55 157.64 63.83
N GLY A 394 -69.91 157.17 62.75
CA GLY A 394 -68.47 157.35 62.53
C GLY A 394 -67.83 156.56 61.37
N GLU A 395 -67.56 157.26 60.26
CA GLU A 395 -66.37 157.12 59.37
C GLU A 395 -66.09 155.84 58.55
N VAL A 396 -65.62 156.05 57.31
CA VAL A 396 -65.55 155.06 56.21
C VAL A 396 -64.21 154.30 56.14
N MET A 397 -63.28 154.54 57.08
CA MET A 397 -61.95 153.91 57.06
C MET A 397 -62.00 152.38 57.19
N GLY A 398 -63.04 151.84 57.85
CA GLY A 398 -63.23 150.39 57.98
C GLY A 398 -63.42 149.66 56.65
N ASP A 399 -64.01 150.30 55.63
CA ASP A 399 -64.24 149.66 54.32
C ASP A 399 -63.00 149.70 53.42
N VAL A 400 -62.12 150.70 53.61
CA VAL A 400 -60.82 150.78 52.93
C VAL A 400 -59.85 149.71 53.48
N LEU A 401 -59.86 149.46 54.79
CA LEU A 401 -59.03 148.41 55.39
C LEU A 401 -59.45 147.01 54.93
N LYS A 402 -60.76 146.71 54.94
CA LYS A 402 -61.31 145.45 54.38
C LYS A 402 -60.92 145.24 52.91
N LEU A 403 -60.86 146.31 52.11
CA LEU A 403 -60.49 146.23 50.70
C LEU A 403 -59.01 145.86 50.51
N GLU A 404 -58.11 146.34 51.37
CA GLU A 404 -56.70 145.96 51.34
C GLU A 404 -56.48 144.55 51.91
N GLU A 405 -57.23 144.13 52.93
CA GLU A 405 -57.25 142.74 53.42
C GLU A 405 -57.70 141.77 52.31
N LEU A 406 -58.82 142.06 51.63
CA LEU A 406 -59.29 141.28 50.47
C LEU A 406 -58.27 141.23 49.33
N LYS A 407 -57.55 142.33 49.08
CA LYS A 407 -56.48 142.40 48.07
C LYS A 407 -55.26 141.56 48.45
N GLN A 408 -54.90 141.50 49.73
CA GLN A 408 -53.87 140.60 50.25
C GLN A 408 -54.32 139.13 50.21
N GLU A 409 -55.59 138.84 50.53
CA GLU A 409 -56.18 137.51 50.42
C GLU A 409 -56.19 137.01 48.96
N VAL A 410 -56.68 137.81 48.02
CA VAL A 410 -56.63 137.52 46.57
C VAL A 410 -55.19 137.28 46.09
N SER A 411 -54.21 138.03 46.60
CA SER A 411 -52.79 137.80 46.30
C SER A 411 -52.31 136.43 46.83
N SER A 412 -52.71 136.06 48.04
CA SER A 412 -52.38 134.75 48.64
C SER A 412 -53.07 133.57 47.93
N LEU A 413 -54.31 133.76 47.46
CA LEU A 413 -55.04 132.79 46.67
C LEU A 413 -54.43 132.63 45.27
N THR A 414 -53.99 133.72 44.65
CA THR A 414 -53.27 133.69 43.37
C THR A 414 -51.97 132.90 43.48
N ALA A 415 -51.20 133.08 44.56
CA ALA A 415 -50.00 132.28 44.82
C ALA A 415 -50.32 130.78 45.00
N LYS A 416 -51.34 130.44 45.79
CA LYS A 416 -51.81 129.06 45.98
C LYS A 416 -52.33 128.43 44.68
N VAL A 417 -52.98 129.19 43.80
CA VAL A 417 -53.41 128.71 42.48
C VAL A 417 -52.21 128.36 41.61
N ILE A 418 -51.13 129.15 41.62
CA ILE A 418 -49.90 128.85 40.89
C ILE A 418 -49.21 127.60 41.46
N GLU A 419 -49.16 127.44 42.78
CA GLU A 419 -48.60 126.26 43.46
C GLU A 419 -49.40 124.98 43.17
N LEU A 420 -50.74 125.06 43.19
CA LEU A 420 -51.62 123.97 42.78
C LEU A 420 -51.48 123.64 41.28
N GLN A 421 -51.33 124.65 40.42
CA GLN A 421 -51.10 124.44 38.99
C GLN A 421 -49.77 123.70 38.73
N ALA A 422 -48.71 124.02 39.48
CA ALA A 422 -47.41 123.35 39.38
C ALA A 422 -47.46 121.89 39.88
N THR A 423 -48.14 121.63 40.99
CA THR A 423 -48.30 120.26 41.53
C THR A 423 -49.22 119.39 40.65
N ILE A 424 -50.24 119.97 40.01
CA ILE A 424 -51.04 119.28 38.98
C ILE A 424 -50.15 118.83 37.81
N LEU A 425 -49.31 119.71 37.26
CA LEU A 425 -48.41 119.37 36.15
C LEU A 425 -47.42 118.25 36.54
N GLN A 426 -46.84 118.31 37.75
CA GLN A 426 -45.97 117.24 38.26
C GLN A 426 -46.71 115.90 38.40
N LEU A 427 -47.97 115.91 38.84
CA LEU A 427 -48.79 114.69 38.93
C LEU A 427 -49.22 114.17 37.55
N GLU A 428 -49.40 115.03 36.55
CA GLU A 428 -49.65 114.64 35.16
C GLU A 428 -48.40 114.01 34.51
N GLU A 429 -47.21 114.58 34.72
CA GLU A 429 -45.94 113.98 34.32
C GLU A 429 -45.71 112.62 35.00
N GLU A 430 -45.84 112.55 36.33
CA GLU A 430 -45.73 111.31 37.11
C GLU A 430 -46.74 110.24 36.67
N LYS A 431 -47.98 110.64 36.34
CA LYS A 431 -49.00 109.73 35.79
C LYS A 431 -48.56 109.20 34.44
N SER A 432 -48.13 110.07 33.52
CA SER A 432 -47.71 109.65 32.17
C SER A 432 -46.52 108.67 32.21
N LEU A 433 -45.58 108.87 33.14
CA LEU A 433 -44.43 107.98 33.36
C LEU A 433 -44.88 106.62 33.93
N ARG A 434 -45.82 106.59 34.88
CA ARG A 434 -46.39 105.33 35.39
C ARG A 434 -47.20 104.60 34.32
N GLU A 435 -47.97 105.30 33.48
CA GLU A 435 -48.71 104.70 32.37
C GLU A 435 -47.77 104.13 31.30
N ALA A 436 -46.66 104.81 30.98
CA ALA A 436 -45.62 104.29 30.09
C ALA A 436 -44.96 103.01 30.64
N ASN A 437 -44.55 103.01 31.92
CA ASN A 437 -43.93 101.85 32.56
C ASN A 437 -44.90 100.65 32.67
N LEU A 438 -46.18 100.90 32.96
CA LEU A 438 -47.21 99.85 32.95
C LEU A 438 -47.41 99.28 31.53
N GLN A 439 -47.27 100.09 30.49
CA GLN A 439 -47.39 99.63 29.11
C GLN A 439 -46.16 98.85 28.62
N SER A 440 -44.94 99.19 29.07
CA SER A 440 -43.75 98.37 28.78
C SER A 440 -43.81 97.02 29.49
N GLU A 441 -44.18 96.97 30.78
CA GLU A 441 -44.35 95.71 31.51
C GLU A 441 -45.45 94.83 30.89
N ARG A 442 -46.59 95.41 30.49
CA ARG A 442 -47.64 94.66 29.75
C ARG A 442 -47.15 94.08 28.44
N SER A 443 -46.33 94.82 27.69
CA SER A 443 -45.76 94.35 26.42
C SER A 443 -44.82 93.18 26.65
N ARG A 444 -43.94 93.30 27.65
CA ARG A 444 -43.03 92.25 28.10
C ARG A 444 -43.78 90.98 28.56
N PHE A 445 -44.82 91.10 29.38
CA PHE A 445 -45.61 89.93 29.82
C PHE A 445 -46.32 89.23 28.66
N GLU A 446 -46.78 89.97 27.64
CA GLU A 446 -47.38 89.37 26.43
C GLU A 446 -46.31 88.68 25.57
N GLU A 447 -45.09 89.23 25.46
CA GLU A 447 -43.95 88.56 24.82
C GLU A 447 -43.54 87.27 25.54
N GLU A 448 -43.36 87.31 26.87
CA GLU A 448 -43.03 86.13 27.69
C GLU A 448 -44.14 85.05 27.60
N LYS A 449 -45.41 85.46 27.59
CA LYS A 449 -46.57 84.58 27.36
C LYS A 449 -46.58 83.95 25.96
N LEU A 450 -46.23 84.69 24.91
CA LEU A 450 -46.10 84.16 23.55
C LEU A 450 -44.94 83.17 23.44
N GLN A 451 -43.79 83.47 24.08
CA GLN A 451 -42.65 82.55 24.16
C GLN A 451 -43.04 81.24 24.86
N LEU A 452 -43.64 81.32 26.06
CA LEU A 452 -44.15 80.15 26.80
C LEU A 452 -45.18 79.36 26.00
N SER A 453 -46.10 80.04 25.29
CA SER A 453 -47.08 79.38 24.42
C SER A 453 -46.40 78.58 23.29
N SER A 454 -45.38 79.16 22.65
CA SER A 454 -44.63 78.45 21.60
C SER A 454 -43.85 77.24 22.15
N LEU A 455 -43.23 77.38 23.33
CA LEU A 455 -42.55 76.28 24.03
C LEU A 455 -43.53 75.16 24.41
N ILE A 456 -44.72 75.49 24.88
CA ILE A 456 -45.77 74.49 25.16
C ILE A 456 -46.16 73.74 23.88
N THR A 457 -46.33 74.43 22.75
CA THR A 457 -46.66 73.76 21.47
C THR A 457 -45.54 72.85 20.95
N SER A 458 -44.26 73.24 21.11
CA SER A 458 -43.13 72.40 20.68
C SER A 458 -42.89 71.20 21.61
N LEU A 459 -43.16 71.34 22.91
CA LEU A 459 -43.19 70.21 23.84
C LEU A 459 -44.36 69.26 23.54
N GLN A 460 -45.53 69.78 23.18
CA GLN A 460 -46.68 68.97 22.77
C GLN A 460 -46.44 68.19 21.47
N SER A 461 -45.79 68.79 20.46
CA SER A 461 -45.40 68.06 19.25
C SER A 461 -44.34 67.00 19.54
N SER A 462 -43.30 67.35 20.31
CA SER A 462 -42.24 66.41 20.72
C SER A 462 -42.80 65.20 21.51
N VAL A 463 -43.70 65.43 22.47
CA VAL A 463 -44.37 64.34 23.21
C VAL A 463 -45.22 63.46 22.27
N SER A 464 -45.87 64.06 21.28
CA SER A 464 -46.67 63.32 20.28
C SER A 464 -45.81 62.47 19.34
N GLU A 465 -44.66 63.01 18.91
CA GLU A 465 -43.67 62.29 18.10
C GLU A 465 -43.03 61.13 18.87
N ILE A 466 -42.66 61.35 20.14
CA ILE A 466 -42.15 60.32 21.05
C ILE A 466 -43.20 59.23 21.29
N HIS A 467 -44.47 59.59 21.46
CA HIS A 467 -45.55 58.63 21.63
C HIS A 467 -45.73 57.75 20.38
N LEU A 468 -45.74 58.34 19.18
CA LEU A 468 -45.85 57.61 17.91
C LEU A 468 -44.63 56.70 17.67
N ALA A 469 -43.43 57.18 17.97
CA ALA A 469 -42.20 56.39 17.88
C ALA A 469 -42.21 55.20 18.85
N LYS A 470 -42.71 55.40 20.08
CA LYS A 470 -42.91 54.34 21.07
C LYS A 470 -43.92 53.29 20.58
N GLU A 471 -45.10 53.71 20.11
CA GLU A 471 -46.11 52.76 19.60
C GLU A 471 -45.59 51.91 18.45
N LYS A 472 -44.80 52.52 17.55
CA LYS A 472 -44.15 51.78 16.46
C LYS A 472 -43.15 50.75 16.98
N LEU A 473 -42.28 51.12 17.91
CA LEU A 473 -41.33 50.18 18.52
C LEU A 473 -42.04 49.04 19.27
N GLU A 474 -43.17 49.30 19.92
CA GLU A 474 -43.99 48.26 20.54
C GLU A 474 -44.69 47.34 19.52
N GLN A 475 -45.03 47.84 18.32
CA GLN A 475 -45.56 47.02 17.22
C GLN A 475 -44.45 46.15 16.60
N ASP A 476 -43.26 46.72 16.35
CA ASP A 476 -42.10 46.01 15.83
C ASP A 476 -41.64 44.90 16.80
N LEU A 477 -41.63 45.17 18.12
CA LEU A 477 -41.39 44.18 19.17
C LEU A 477 -42.43 43.05 19.17
N ARG A 478 -43.74 43.37 19.10
CA ARG A 478 -44.81 42.36 19.03
C ARG A 478 -44.71 41.50 17.76
N ALA A 479 -44.29 42.07 16.63
CA ALA A 479 -44.04 41.34 15.41
C ALA A 479 -42.82 40.40 15.52
N GLN A 480 -41.75 40.85 16.20
CA GLN A 480 -40.58 40.02 16.48
C GLN A 480 -40.92 38.87 17.45
N GLU A 481 -41.67 39.15 18.52
CA GLU A 481 -42.14 38.16 19.48
C GLU A 481 -42.98 37.08 18.77
N ALA A 482 -44.01 37.46 18.02
CA ALA A 482 -44.85 36.52 17.27
C ALA A 482 -44.04 35.67 16.28
N ARG A 483 -43.00 36.24 15.64
CA ARG A 483 -42.08 35.51 14.76
C ARG A 483 -41.24 34.49 15.53
N LEU A 484 -40.73 34.85 16.71
CA LEU A 484 -39.97 33.93 17.57
C LEU A 484 -40.88 32.81 18.10
N THR A 485 -42.10 33.12 18.53
CA THR A 485 -43.10 32.11 18.94
C THR A 485 -43.41 31.14 17.79
N ALA A 486 -43.57 31.64 16.56
CA ALA A 486 -43.77 30.79 15.39
C ALA A 486 -42.56 29.87 15.11
N GLN A 487 -41.33 30.37 15.29
CA GLN A 487 -40.12 29.55 15.15
C GLN A 487 -40.02 28.48 16.25
N VAL A 488 -40.28 28.84 17.52
CA VAL A 488 -40.34 27.89 18.63
C VAL A 488 -41.37 26.80 18.37
N ASN A 489 -42.61 27.16 18.01
CA ASN A 489 -43.65 26.19 17.67
C ASN A 489 -43.25 25.26 16.50
N THR A 490 -42.53 25.79 15.50
CA THR A 490 -42.02 24.99 14.37
C THR A 490 -40.98 23.98 14.85
N LEU A 491 -39.98 24.41 15.62
CA LEU A 491 -38.94 23.54 16.19
C LEU A 491 -39.53 22.51 17.17
N THR A 492 -40.52 22.88 17.99
CA THR A 492 -41.24 21.94 18.86
C THR A 492 -41.97 20.86 18.05
N ALA A 493 -42.58 21.22 16.92
CA ALA A 493 -43.22 20.24 16.02
C ALA A 493 -42.20 19.35 15.30
N GLU A 494 -40.99 19.85 14.99
CA GLU A 494 -39.90 19.06 14.42
C GLU A 494 -39.28 18.10 15.44
N ILE A 495 -39.02 18.56 16.67
CA ILE A 495 -38.62 17.71 17.81
C ILE A 495 -39.66 16.62 18.06
N GLY A 496 -40.96 16.96 18.02
CA GLY A 496 -42.05 15.98 18.14
C GLY A 496 -42.02 14.90 17.06
N LYS A 497 -41.76 15.26 15.80
CA LYS A 497 -41.58 14.29 14.69
C LYS A 497 -40.34 13.43 14.87
N LEU A 498 -39.19 14.03 15.23
CA LEU A 498 -37.93 13.32 15.43
C LEU A 498 -38.02 12.32 16.59
N ASN A 499 -38.64 12.71 17.71
CA ASN A 499 -38.92 11.80 18.82
C ASN A 499 -39.86 10.66 18.42
N GLY A 500 -40.87 10.93 17.57
CA GLY A 500 -41.74 9.89 17.00
C GLY A 500 -40.98 8.89 16.11
N PHE A 501 -40.08 9.36 15.24
CA PHE A 501 -39.22 8.50 14.43
C PHE A 501 -38.21 7.71 15.27
N LEU A 502 -37.66 8.32 16.33
CA LEU A 502 -36.74 7.66 17.26
C LEU A 502 -37.45 6.52 17.99
N LEU A 503 -38.64 6.77 18.56
CA LEU A 503 -39.44 5.76 19.23
C LEU A 503 -39.85 4.61 18.29
N GLN A 504 -40.19 4.92 17.03
CA GLN A 504 -40.42 3.90 16.01
C GLN A 504 -39.16 3.05 15.78
N LYS A 505 -37.97 3.67 15.70
CA LYS A 505 -36.71 2.95 15.47
C LYS A 505 -36.25 2.14 16.66
N GLU A 506 -36.51 2.59 17.89
CA GLU A 506 -36.34 1.77 19.10
C GLU A 506 -37.24 0.53 19.06
N GLN A 507 -38.51 0.69 18.65
CA GLN A 507 -39.44 -0.43 18.55
C GLN A 507 -39.07 -1.42 17.42
N GLU A 508 -38.61 -0.93 16.27
CA GLU A 508 -38.05 -1.78 15.20
C GLU A 508 -36.78 -2.53 15.67
N LEU A 509 -35.91 -1.87 16.44
CA LEU A 509 -34.69 -2.47 17.00
C LEU A 509 -35.02 -3.57 18.02
N VAL A 510 -36.00 -3.36 18.89
CA VAL A 510 -36.48 -4.40 19.84
C VAL A 510 -37.02 -5.62 19.10
N MET A 511 -37.81 -5.43 18.03
CA MET A 511 -38.30 -6.55 17.20
C MET A 511 -37.16 -7.31 16.52
N LEU A 512 -36.16 -6.60 15.98
CA LEU A 512 -34.97 -7.20 15.38
C LEU A 512 -34.10 -7.94 16.42
N GLN A 513 -33.96 -7.40 17.63
CA GLN A 513 -33.22 -8.05 18.71
C GLN A 513 -33.91 -9.37 19.12
N GLN A 514 -35.24 -9.36 19.29
CA GLN A 514 -35.99 -10.58 19.58
C GLN A 514 -35.79 -11.62 18.47
N GLN A 515 -35.87 -11.24 17.20
CA GLN A 515 -35.64 -12.15 16.07
C GLN A 515 -34.20 -12.72 16.09
N VAL A 516 -33.20 -11.92 16.42
CA VAL A 516 -31.80 -12.38 16.57
C VAL A 516 -31.63 -13.34 17.75
N GLU A 517 -32.37 -13.16 18.86
CA GLU A 517 -32.37 -14.08 19.99
C GLU A 517 -33.09 -15.40 19.65
N GLU A 518 -34.20 -15.36 18.91
CA GLU A 518 -34.89 -16.54 18.38
C GLU A 518 -34.02 -17.34 17.40
N GLU A 519 -33.34 -16.68 16.46
CA GLU A 519 -32.37 -17.30 15.54
C GLU A 519 -31.15 -17.89 16.28
N ARG A 520 -30.64 -17.22 17.32
CA ARG A 520 -29.59 -17.78 18.20
C ARG A 520 -30.09 -19.04 18.92
N ALA A 521 -31.33 -19.05 19.41
CA ALA A 521 -31.92 -20.20 20.09
C ALA A 521 -32.28 -21.35 19.13
N GLN A 522 -32.54 -21.07 17.85
CA GLN A 522 -32.65 -22.10 16.80
C GLN A 522 -31.27 -22.68 16.47
N LYS A 523 -30.27 -21.82 16.23
CA LYS A 523 -28.89 -22.25 15.95
C LYS A 523 -28.30 -23.08 17.09
N GLY A 524 -28.53 -22.69 18.34
CA GLY A 524 -28.09 -23.44 19.53
C GLY A 524 -28.60 -24.88 19.54
N ARG A 525 -29.90 -25.07 19.29
CA ARG A 525 -30.52 -26.40 19.17
C ARG A 525 -29.93 -27.19 18.00
N LEU A 526 -29.77 -26.59 16.82
CA LEU A 526 -29.12 -27.25 15.68
C LEU A 526 -27.67 -27.69 15.98
N THR A 527 -26.90 -26.91 16.75
CA THR A 527 -25.55 -27.32 17.17
C THR A 527 -25.56 -28.44 18.23
N GLU A 528 -26.57 -28.47 19.10
CA GLU A 528 -26.77 -29.54 20.09
C GLU A 528 -27.21 -30.85 19.41
N ASP A 529 -28.17 -30.79 18.48
CA ASP A 529 -28.61 -31.92 17.65
C ASP A 529 -27.45 -32.51 16.83
N LEU A 530 -26.63 -31.66 16.19
CA LEU A 530 -25.43 -32.09 15.46
C LEU A 530 -24.39 -32.73 16.39
N HIS A 531 -24.17 -32.19 17.59
CA HIS A 531 -23.23 -32.79 18.54
C HIS A 531 -23.71 -34.15 19.06
N ASN A 532 -25.02 -34.28 19.37
CA ASN A 532 -25.64 -35.54 19.74
C ASN A 532 -25.56 -36.57 18.60
N GLN A 533 -25.77 -36.15 17.36
CA GLN A 533 -25.61 -37.01 16.17
C GLN A 533 -24.14 -37.42 15.99
N GLU A 534 -23.18 -36.51 16.17
CA GLU A 534 -21.76 -36.83 16.11
C GLU A 534 -21.39 -37.84 17.20
N GLN A 535 -21.80 -37.63 18.46
CA GLN A 535 -21.52 -38.57 19.56
C GLN A 535 -22.09 -39.95 19.27
N ALA A 536 -23.36 -40.04 18.82
CA ALA A 536 -23.96 -41.32 18.42
C ALA A 536 -23.21 -41.97 17.24
N SER A 537 -22.70 -41.19 16.27
CA SER A 537 -21.84 -41.71 15.21
C SER A 537 -20.49 -42.22 15.76
N GLN A 538 -19.87 -41.52 16.70
CA GLN A 538 -18.62 -41.95 17.33
C GLN A 538 -18.83 -43.22 18.18
N GLU A 539 -19.96 -43.36 18.86
CA GLU A 539 -20.31 -44.55 19.63
C GLU A 539 -20.57 -45.77 18.74
N THR A 540 -21.29 -45.60 17.62
CA THR A 540 -21.44 -46.68 16.63
C THR A 540 -20.13 -47.03 15.95
N ILE A 541 -19.25 -46.07 15.64
CA ILE A 541 -17.89 -46.32 15.15
C ILE A 541 -17.06 -47.10 16.19
N LYS A 542 -17.07 -46.70 17.46
CA LYS A 542 -16.39 -47.44 18.55
C LYS A 542 -16.92 -48.88 18.67
N GLY A 543 -18.23 -49.08 18.56
CA GLY A 543 -18.87 -50.40 18.54
C GLY A 543 -18.45 -51.26 17.34
N LEU A 544 -18.38 -50.68 16.14
CA LEU A 544 -17.92 -51.36 14.93
C LEU A 544 -16.42 -51.68 14.99
N SER A 545 -15.58 -50.78 15.50
CA SER A 545 -14.15 -51.05 15.73
C SER A 545 -13.96 -52.22 16.69
N LEU A 546 -14.71 -52.27 17.80
CA LEU A 546 -14.68 -53.41 18.72
C LEU A 546 -15.12 -54.73 18.06
N GLN A 547 -16.09 -54.70 17.14
CA GLN A 547 -16.45 -55.88 16.33
C GLN A 547 -15.34 -56.26 15.35
N VAL A 548 -14.67 -55.30 14.71
CA VAL A 548 -13.52 -55.54 13.82
C VAL A 548 -12.34 -56.13 14.61
N ASP A 549 -12.06 -55.66 15.81
CA ASP A 549 -11.01 -56.21 16.68
C ASP A 549 -11.36 -57.63 17.18
N GLN A 550 -12.64 -57.90 17.48
CA GLN A 550 -13.12 -59.25 17.81
C GLN A 550 -13.02 -60.21 16.61
N LEU A 551 -13.39 -59.76 15.41
CA LEU A 551 -13.24 -60.54 14.18
C LEU A 551 -11.76 -60.75 13.81
N SER A 552 -10.91 -59.73 13.97
CA SER A 552 -9.46 -59.77 13.73
C SER A 552 -8.75 -60.73 14.69
N SER A 553 -9.06 -60.68 15.98
CA SER A 553 -8.52 -61.62 16.97
C SER A 553 -9.04 -63.05 16.77
N THR A 554 -10.30 -63.23 16.37
CA THR A 554 -10.87 -64.54 16.00
C THR A 554 -10.21 -65.10 14.73
N LEU A 555 -10.03 -64.27 13.69
CA LEU A 555 -9.33 -64.62 12.46
C LEU A 555 -7.89 -65.03 12.77
N LYS A 556 -7.13 -64.21 13.49
CA LYS A 556 -5.76 -64.50 13.92
C LYS A 556 -5.65 -65.79 14.72
N HIS A 557 -6.64 -66.10 15.57
CA HIS A 557 -6.68 -67.38 16.29
C HIS A 557 -6.97 -68.57 15.36
N SER A 558 -7.79 -68.38 14.30
CA SER A 558 -8.01 -69.40 13.26
C SER A 558 -6.81 -69.58 12.33
N GLU A 559 -6.08 -68.51 12.02
CA GLU A 559 -4.80 -68.53 11.28
C GLU A 559 -3.72 -69.27 12.09
N GLN A 560 -3.61 -68.99 13.39
CA GLN A 560 -2.71 -69.72 14.29
C GLN A 560 -3.05 -71.21 14.36
N LYS A 561 -4.33 -71.57 14.38
CA LYS A 561 -4.79 -72.97 14.29
C LYS A 561 -4.47 -73.60 12.93
N LEU A 562 -4.62 -72.88 11.83
CA LEU A 562 -4.23 -73.35 10.49
C LEU A 562 -2.72 -73.56 10.38
N VAL A 563 -1.90 -72.67 10.93
CA VAL A 563 -0.44 -72.83 11.01
C VAL A 563 -0.08 -74.04 11.87
N GLN A 564 -0.71 -74.22 13.04
CA GLN A 564 -0.49 -75.38 13.89
C GLN A 564 -0.87 -76.69 13.17
N VAL A 565 -2.05 -76.77 12.56
CA VAL A 565 -2.49 -77.95 11.78
C VAL A 565 -1.57 -78.20 10.58
N THR A 566 -1.02 -77.15 9.95
CA THR A 566 -0.05 -77.29 8.87
C THR A 566 1.28 -77.85 9.39
N GLN A 567 1.77 -77.38 10.54
CA GLN A 567 2.98 -77.91 11.19
C GLN A 567 2.79 -79.35 11.71
N GLU A 568 1.60 -79.69 12.21
CA GLU A 568 1.24 -81.06 12.58
C GLU A 568 1.17 -81.97 11.35
N MET A 569 0.63 -81.48 10.23
CA MET A 569 0.62 -82.19 8.94
C MET A 569 2.04 -82.34 8.35
N GLU A 570 2.88 -81.32 8.43
CA GLU A 570 4.30 -81.40 8.03
C GLU A 570 5.05 -82.42 8.90
N ALA A 571 4.83 -82.41 10.22
CA ALA A 571 5.43 -83.36 11.14
C ALA A 571 4.94 -84.81 10.90
N THR A 572 3.66 -85.03 10.55
CA THR A 572 3.19 -86.36 10.14
C THR A 572 3.74 -86.76 8.78
N CYS A 573 3.82 -85.86 7.79
CA CYS A 573 4.47 -86.15 6.51
C CYS A 573 5.97 -86.46 6.65
N GLU A 574 6.70 -85.78 7.54
CA GLU A 574 8.07 -86.17 7.88
C GLU A 574 8.13 -87.53 8.60
N GLY A 575 7.16 -87.81 9.48
CA GLY A 575 7.03 -89.10 10.17
C GLY A 575 6.79 -90.25 9.20
N GLU A 576 5.84 -90.09 8.28
CA GLU A 576 5.56 -91.02 7.18
C GLU A 576 6.75 -91.14 6.23
N ALA A 577 7.44 -90.04 5.89
CA ALA A 577 8.66 -90.10 5.08
C ALA A 577 9.79 -90.87 5.78
N ARG A 578 9.95 -90.72 7.10
CA ARG A 578 10.91 -91.50 7.91
C ARG A 578 10.49 -92.97 8.02
N GLN A 579 9.20 -93.29 8.14
CA GLN A 579 8.68 -94.66 8.10
C GLN A 579 8.87 -95.29 6.71
N LEU A 580 8.61 -94.56 5.62
CA LEU A 580 8.85 -95.01 4.25
C LEU A 580 10.35 -95.18 3.96
N ALA A 581 11.22 -94.36 4.54
CA ALA A 581 12.67 -94.55 4.47
C ALA A 581 13.11 -95.82 5.24
N ALA A 582 12.56 -96.07 6.43
CA ALA A 582 12.81 -97.29 7.19
C ALA A 582 12.31 -98.54 6.44
N LEU A 583 11.09 -98.51 5.91
CA LEU A 583 10.52 -99.60 5.09
C LEU A 583 11.31 -99.84 3.80
N ARG A 584 11.85 -98.78 3.17
CA ARG A 584 12.77 -98.92 2.03
C ARG A 584 14.08 -99.58 2.45
N ALA A 585 14.67 -99.20 3.58
CA ALA A 585 15.89 -99.83 4.10
C ALA A 585 15.68 -101.31 4.49
N GLU A 586 14.53 -101.65 5.08
CA GLU A 586 14.13 -103.04 5.37
C GLU A 586 13.91 -103.84 4.06
N HIS A 587 13.23 -103.25 3.07
CA HIS A 587 13.07 -103.87 1.75
C HIS A 587 14.41 -104.02 1.01
N GLU A 588 15.34 -103.08 1.17
CA GLU A 588 16.67 -103.11 0.55
C GLU A 588 17.56 -104.18 1.19
N LYS A 589 17.49 -104.39 2.52
CA LYS A 589 18.05 -105.58 3.18
C LYS A 589 17.41 -106.86 2.66
N ALA A 590 16.08 -106.95 2.61
CA ALA A 590 15.38 -108.14 2.12
C ALA A 590 15.72 -108.45 0.64
N VAL A 591 16.00 -107.42 -0.16
CA VAL A 591 16.54 -107.54 -1.53
C VAL A 591 17.96 -108.07 -1.52
N GLN A 592 18.86 -107.57 -0.67
CA GLN A 592 20.23 -108.08 -0.52
C GLN A 592 20.25 -109.53 -0.02
N GLU A 593 19.37 -109.88 0.93
CA GLU A 593 19.18 -111.26 1.40
C GLU A 593 18.67 -112.16 0.26
N ARG A 594 17.64 -111.74 -0.49
CA ARG A 594 17.14 -112.44 -1.68
C ARG A 594 18.22 -112.63 -2.74
N ASP A 595 19.04 -111.61 -3.03
CA ASP A 595 20.13 -111.72 -4.01
C ASP A 595 21.29 -112.58 -3.49
N SER A 596 21.58 -112.58 -2.18
CA SER A 596 22.53 -113.53 -1.57
C SER A 596 22.02 -114.98 -1.66
N ALA A 597 20.73 -115.21 -1.45
CA ALA A 597 20.07 -116.50 -1.60
C ALA A 597 20.03 -116.95 -3.08
N LEU A 598 19.83 -116.02 -4.02
CA LEU A 598 19.96 -116.31 -5.45
C LEU A 598 21.39 -116.62 -5.85
N GLN A 599 22.41 -115.95 -5.28
CA GLN A 599 23.81 -116.36 -5.51
C GLN A 599 24.12 -117.74 -4.91
N GLN A 600 23.49 -118.14 -3.80
CA GLN A 600 23.61 -119.50 -3.27
C GLN A 600 22.91 -120.50 -4.20
N LEU A 601 21.69 -120.19 -4.67
CA LEU A 601 20.94 -121.00 -5.63
C LEU A 601 21.69 -121.14 -6.97
N GLN A 602 22.31 -120.06 -7.45
CA GLN A 602 23.09 -120.05 -8.69
C GLN A 602 24.40 -120.84 -8.55
N ARG A 603 25.08 -120.78 -7.40
CA ARG A 603 26.21 -121.69 -7.09
C ARG A 603 25.77 -123.15 -7.03
N PHE A 604 24.59 -123.44 -6.47
CA PHE A 604 24.02 -124.78 -6.43
C PHE A 604 23.59 -125.27 -7.83
N GLN A 605 23.03 -124.39 -8.68
CA GLN A 605 22.76 -124.68 -10.08
C GLN A 605 24.04 -124.94 -10.86
N GLN A 606 25.09 -124.12 -10.72
CA GLN A 606 26.39 -124.34 -11.34
C GLN A 606 27.07 -125.64 -10.85
N ALA A 607 26.88 -126.02 -9.59
CA ALA A 607 27.34 -127.32 -9.07
C ALA A 607 26.56 -128.48 -9.72
N ASN A 608 25.23 -128.40 -9.81
CA ASN A 608 24.41 -129.42 -10.47
C ASN A 608 24.66 -129.48 -11.99
N GLU A 609 24.93 -128.35 -12.64
CA GLU A 609 25.34 -128.30 -14.06
C GLU A 609 26.74 -128.90 -14.25
N ALA A 610 27.66 -128.72 -13.31
CA ALA A 610 28.96 -129.39 -13.31
C ALA A 610 28.84 -130.91 -13.06
N GLU A 611 27.96 -131.36 -12.16
CA GLU A 611 27.65 -132.79 -11.99
C GLU A 611 26.95 -133.38 -13.22
N LEU A 612 25.99 -132.66 -13.83
CA LEU A 612 25.36 -133.08 -15.08
C LEU A 612 26.35 -133.11 -16.25
N ALA A 613 27.30 -132.17 -16.32
CA ALA A 613 28.39 -132.21 -17.29
C ALA A 613 29.36 -133.38 -17.04
N ALA A 614 29.65 -133.70 -15.78
CA ALA A 614 30.47 -134.86 -15.41
C ALA A 614 29.76 -136.19 -15.73
N LEU A 615 28.46 -136.31 -15.43
CA LEU A 615 27.63 -137.47 -15.77
C LEU A 615 27.44 -137.61 -17.30
N SER A 616 27.26 -136.50 -18.01
CA SER A 616 27.21 -136.49 -19.48
C SER A 616 28.56 -136.89 -20.10
N SER A 617 29.68 -136.47 -19.51
CA SER A 617 31.02 -136.92 -19.88
C SER A 617 31.25 -138.41 -19.61
N GLN A 618 30.75 -138.94 -18.49
CA GLN A 618 30.75 -140.38 -18.19
C GLN A 618 29.89 -141.17 -19.17
N LEU A 619 28.69 -140.68 -19.52
CA LEU A 619 27.85 -141.30 -20.55
C LEU A 619 28.53 -141.28 -21.92
N GLN A 620 29.10 -140.15 -22.34
CA GLN A 620 29.77 -140.02 -23.64
C GLN A 620 31.08 -140.84 -23.73
N THR A 621 31.74 -141.12 -22.61
CA THR A 621 32.90 -142.05 -22.58
C THR A 621 32.46 -143.51 -22.58
N LEU A 622 31.35 -143.86 -21.93
CA LEU A 622 30.73 -145.19 -22.02
C LEU A 622 30.16 -145.47 -23.43
N GLU A 623 29.59 -144.47 -24.12
CA GLU A 623 29.17 -144.60 -25.52
C GLU A 623 30.38 -144.81 -26.45
N LYS A 624 31.48 -144.06 -26.29
CA LYS A 624 32.72 -144.30 -27.05
C LYS A 624 33.32 -145.69 -26.79
N ALA A 625 33.22 -146.21 -25.57
CA ALA A 625 33.62 -147.58 -25.24
C ALA A 625 32.67 -148.63 -25.87
N ARG A 626 31.36 -148.36 -25.90
CA ARG A 626 30.36 -149.18 -26.57
C ARG A 626 30.59 -149.24 -28.08
N ASP A 627 30.85 -148.11 -28.73
CA ASP A 627 31.07 -148.05 -30.18
C ASP A 627 32.38 -148.73 -30.59
N ALA A 628 33.44 -148.62 -29.78
CA ALA A 628 34.68 -149.40 -29.98
C ALA A 628 34.46 -150.92 -29.85
N SER A 629 33.63 -151.34 -28.87
CA SER A 629 33.20 -152.74 -28.71
C SER A 629 32.31 -153.22 -29.87
N GLN A 630 31.43 -152.35 -30.39
CA GLN A 630 30.56 -152.66 -31.53
C GLN A 630 31.35 -152.71 -32.85
N ALA A 631 32.36 -151.86 -33.03
CA ALA A 631 33.27 -151.90 -34.18
C ALA A 631 34.12 -153.19 -34.20
N THR A 632 34.65 -153.61 -33.05
CA THR A 632 35.38 -154.89 -32.93
C THR A 632 34.46 -156.09 -33.09
N SER A 633 33.19 -156.00 -32.67
CA SER A 633 32.16 -157.01 -32.98
C SER A 633 31.88 -157.13 -34.49
N VAL A 634 31.80 -156.01 -35.21
CA VAL A 634 31.64 -156.00 -36.68
C VAL A 634 32.89 -156.55 -37.39
N GLN A 635 34.09 -156.28 -36.88
CA GLN A 635 35.33 -156.87 -37.41
C GLN A 635 35.36 -158.40 -37.20
N MET A 636 34.97 -158.89 -36.01
CA MET A 636 34.80 -160.32 -35.73
C MET A 636 33.72 -160.97 -36.61
N GLN A 637 32.64 -160.25 -36.95
CA GLN A 637 31.65 -160.72 -37.93
C GLN A 637 32.20 -160.78 -39.36
N LYS A 638 33.09 -159.84 -39.74
CA LYS A 638 33.81 -159.88 -41.02
C LYS A 638 34.76 -161.08 -41.11
N GLU A 639 35.59 -161.30 -40.10
CA GLU A 639 36.52 -162.45 -40.08
C GLU A 639 35.75 -163.78 -40.02
N LYS A 640 34.61 -163.82 -39.31
CA LYS A 640 33.66 -164.96 -39.39
C LYS A 640 33.09 -165.13 -40.79
N ALA A 641 32.76 -164.05 -41.51
CA ALA A 641 32.26 -164.12 -42.88
C ALA A 641 33.36 -164.56 -43.88
N GLU A 642 34.60 -164.13 -43.72
CA GLU A 642 35.75 -164.59 -44.53
C GLU A 642 36.10 -166.06 -44.27
N LEU A 643 35.99 -166.52 -43.01
CA LEU A 643 36.09 -167.94 -42.68
C LEU A 643 34.91 -168.74 -43.25
N HIS A 644 33.69 -168.21 -43.21
CA HIS A 644 32.53 -168.85 -43.82
C HIS A 644 32.65 -168.90 -45.34
N GLN A 645 33.19 -167.85 -45.97
CA GLN A 645 33.49 -167.80 -47.40
C GLN A 645 34.58 -168.80 -47.79
N LYS A 646 35.62 -169.00 -46.97
CA LYS A 646 36.63 -170.06 -47.19
C LYS A 646 36.08 -171.46 -46.99
N VAL A 647 35.17 -171.67 -46.03
CA VAL A 647 34.43 -172.93 -45.90
C VAL A 647 33.56 -173.16 -47.14
N GLN A 648 32.87 -172.12 -47.62
CA GLN A 648 32.02 -172.19 -48.81
C GLN A 648 32.83 -172.37 -50.11
N GLU A 649 34.05 -171.83 -50.20
CA GLU A 649 35.01 -172.12 -51.28
C GLU A 649 35.48 -173.58 -51.25
N LEU A 650 35.75 -174.14 -50.07
CA LEU A 650 36.13 -175.55 -49.90
C LEU A 650 34.95 -176.50 -50.17
N GLU A 651 33.73 -176.16 -49.74
CA GLU A 651 32.49 -176.89 -50.04
C GLU A 651 32.16 -176.82 -51.54
N ASN A 652 32.32 -175.65 -52.17
CA ASN A 652 32.23 -175.51 -53.63
C ASN A 652 33.30 -176.36 -54.34
N ARG A 653 34.53 -176.44 -53.83
CA ARG A 653 35.59 -177.28 -54.40
C ARG A 653 35.30 -178.78 -54.26
N ILE A 654 34.63 -179.19 -53.18
CA ILE A 654 34.14 -180.56 -52.98
C ILE A 654 32.97 -180.88 -53.93
N LEU A 655 32.03 -179.95 -54.12
CA LEU A 655 30.93 -180.07 -55.08
C LEU A 655 31.44 -180.15 -56.53
N GLU A 656 32.39 -179.30 -56.90
CA GLU A 656 33.01 -179.25 -58.24
C GLU A 656 33.75 -180.56 -58.58
N LEU A 657 34.51 -181.12 -57.62
CA LEU A 657 35.18 -182.42 -57.77
C LEU A 657 34.18 -183.59 -57.85
N THR A 658 33.08 -183.53 -57.10
CA THR A 658 32.03 -184.56 -57.06
C THR A 658 31.13 -184.53 -58.31
N ALA A 659 31.05 -183.38 -59.01
CA ALA A 659 30.33 -183.25 -60.27
C ALA A 659 31.15 -183.69 -61.50
N GLN A 660 32.48 -183.49 -61.53
CA GLN A 660 33.32 -183.96 -62.65
C GLN A 660 33.60 -185.47 -62.57
N CYS A 661 34.12 -185.93 -61.44
CA CYS A 661 34.04 -187.32 -61.03
C CYS A 661 32.81 -187.46 -60.12
N GLN A 662 31.58 -187.26 -60.62
CA GLN A 662 31.00 -188.10 -61.68
C GLN A 662 29.84 -187.44 -62.48
N GLN A 663 30.08 -186.93 -63.71
CA GLN A 663 29.22 -187.34 -64.85
C GLN A 663 29.92 -187.92 -66.07
N SER A 664 29.86 -189.25 -66.26
CA SER A 664 29.34 -190.36 -65.39
C SER A 664 27.85 -190.37 -64.87
N THR A 665 27.50 -189.89 -63.64
CA THR A 665 26.29 -190.31 -62.89
C THR A 665 25.21 -189.29 -62.39
N ALA A 666 25.45 -188.18 -61.63
CA ALA A 666 24.43 -187.77 -60.59
C ALA A 666 24.14 -186.27 -60.17
N GLN A 667 22.86 -186.01 -59.76
CA GLN A 667 22.29 -185.07 -58.72
C GLN A 667 21.84 -183.57 -58.97
N VAL A 668 20.92 -183.05 -58.10
CA VAL A 668 19.98 -181.85 -58.18
C VAL A 668 19.51 -181.46 -56.72
N GLY A 669 18.91 -180.32 -56.24
CA GLY A 669 18.33 -179.00 -56.69
C GLY A 669 16.84 -178.77 -56.23
N THR A 670 16.11 -177.62 -56.09
CA THR A 670 16.28 -176.12 -55.94
C THR A 670 14.88 -175.38 -55.81
N ALA A 671 14.56 -174.42 -54.89
CA ALA A 671 13.25 -173.63 -54.86
C ALA A 671 13.05 -172.39 -53.87
N GLU A 672 12.21 -171.37 -54.24
CA GLU A 672 11.42 -170.36 -53.43
C GLU A 672 10.33 -169.68 -54.35
N THR A 673 9.12 -169.23 -53.88
CA THR A 673 8.27 -168.08 -54.41
C THR A 673 6.72 -168.09 -54.08
N LEU A 674 6.24 -167.72 -52.86
CA LEU A 674 4.79 -167.42 -52.62
C LEU A 674 4.56 -166.44 -51.44
N LYS A 675 4.09 -165.20 -51.68
CA LYS A 675 3.95 -164.19 -50.60
C LYS A 675 2.76 -163.22 -50.63
N THR A 676 1.85 -163.31 -51.62
CA THR A 676 0.77 -162.32 -51.83
C THR A 676 -0.66 -162.87 -51.89
N GLN A 677 -0.88 -164.19 -51.86
CA GLN A 677 -2.20 -164.82 -52.12
C GLN A 677 -3.06 -165.14 -50.87
N LEU A 678 -2.55 -164.99 -49.65
CA LEU A 678 -3.23 -165.51 -48.44
C LEU A 678 -4.03 -164.49 -47.61
N ARG A 679 -3.90 -163.18 -47.85
CA ARG A 679 -4.59 -162.14 -47.05
C ARG A 679 -6.12 -162.14 -47.24
N ASP A 680 -6.61 -162.58 -48.39
CA ASP A 680 -8.05 -162.79 -48.63
C ASP A 680 -8.59 -164.11 -48.04
N LEU A 681 -7.72 -165.02 -47.61
CA LEU A 681 -8.11 -166.27 -46.93
C LEU A 681 -8.21 -166.09 -45.41
N GLU A 682 -7.60 -165.06 -44.82
CA GLU A 682 -7.73 -164.74 -43.39
C GLU A 682 -9.18 -164.49 -42.94
N ASN A 683 -10.05 -164.02 -43.85
CA ASN A 683 -11.47 -163.81 -43.59
C ASN A 683 -12.36 -165.01 -43.94
N LYS A 684 -11.92 -165.95 -44.79
CA LYS A 684 -12.68 -167.17 -45.14
C LYS A 684 -12.37 -168.38 -44.25
N LEU A 685 -11.17 -168.43 -43.66
CA LEU A 685 -10.77 -169.53 -42.77
C LEU A 685 -11.55 -169.56 -41.44
N LYS A 686 -11.98 -168.38 -40.94
CA LYS A 686 -12.75 -168.25 -39.70
C LYS A 686 -14.14 -168.90 -39.75
N GLU A 687 -14.74 -169.08 -40.93
CA GLU A 687 -16.02 -169.79 -41.09
C GLU A 687 -15.87 -171.29 -41.45
N SER A 688 -14.66 -171.76 -41.78
CA SER A 688 -14.50 -173.03 -42.50
C SER A 688 -14.04 -174.23 -41.66
N GLN A 689 -13.46 -174.05 -40.46
CA GLN A 689 -13.00 -175.18 -39.62
C GLN A 689 -13.56 -175.26 -38.19
N GLN A 690 -14.45 -174.34 -37.80
CA GLN A 690 -15.50 -174.70 -36.82
C GLN A 690 -16.31 -175.92 -37.31
N LYS A 691 -16.32 -176.18 -38.63
CA LYS A 691 -16.90 -177.34 -39.31
C LYS A 691 -16.00 -178.60 -39.35
N LEU A 692 -14.80 -178.60 -38.74
CA LEU A 692 -13.92 -179.79 -38.70
C LEU A 692 -13.93 -180.48 -37.33
N ALA A 693 -14.20 -179.74 -36.24
CA ALA A 693 -14.48 -180.31 -34.92
C ALA A 693 -15.63 -181.34 -34.91
N ASP A 694 -16.56 -181.26 -35.87
CA ASP A 694 -17.63 -182.24 -36.06
C ASP A 694 -17.28 -183.40 -37.01
N LYS A 695 -16.21 -183.31 -37.80
CA LYS A 695 -15.70 -184.45 -38.60
C LYS A 695 -14.86 -185.42 -37.79
N GLU A 696 -14.16 -184.97 -36.75
CA GLU A 696 -13.35 -185.84 -35.91
C GLU A 696 -14.20 -186.80 -35.03
N LYS A 697 -15.46 -186.45 -34.79
CA LYS A 697 -16.46 -187.36 -34.19
C LYS A 697 -16.82 -188.53 -35.12
N LEU A 698 -16.85 -188.32 -36.44
CA LEU A 698 -17.16 -189.35 -37.44
C LEU A 698 -15.99 -190.33 -37.70
N ALA A 699 -14.74 -189.89 -37.52
CA ALA A 699 -13.57 -190.75 -37.74
C ALA A 699 -13.54 -191.95 -36.76
N LYS A 700 -14.01 -191.77 -35.52
CA LYS A 700 -14.14 -192.83 -34.51
C LYS A 700 -15.24 -193.85 -34.80
N GLU A 701 -16.13 -193.58 -35.77
CA GLU A 701 -17.06 -194.56 -36.32
C GLU A 701 -16.49 -195.27 -37.55
N ASN A 702 -15.61 -194.63 -38.32
CA ASN A 702 -14.97 -195.26 -39.48
C ASN A 702 -13.98 -196.37 -39.07
N SER A 703 -13.31 -196.22 -37.92
CA SER A 703 -12.55 -197.30 -37.28
C SER A 703 -13.40 -198.54 -36.94
N ARG A 704 -14.73 -198.42 -36.85
CA ARG A 704 -15.69 -199.52 -36.65
C ARG A 704 -16.24 -200.12 -37.95
N LEU A 705 -15.90 -199.55 -39.11
CA LEU A 705 -16.34 -200.04 -40.42
C LEU A 705 -15.22 -200.75 -41.19
N GLN A 706 -13.95 -200.38 -41.00
CA GLN A 706 -12.86 -201.05 -41.71
C GLN A 706 -12.44 -202.39 -41.07
N GLU A 707 -12.73 -202.61 -39.78
CA GLU A 707 -12.77 -203.94 -39.15
C GLU A 707 -13.76 -204.89 -39.86
N ARG A 708 -14.77 -204.33 -40.55
CA ARG A 708 -15.77 -205.06 -41.35
C ARG A 708 -15.30 -205.37 -42.78
N LEU A 709 -14.16 -204.81 -43.20
CA LEU A 709 -13.51 -205.08 -44.48
C LEU A 709 -12.46 -206.19 -44.38
N LEU A 710 -11.79 -206.32 -43.22
CA LEU A 710 -10.98 -207.49 -42.85
C LEU A 710 -11.75 -208.80 -43.10
N PHE A 711 -13.05 -208.82 -42.81
CA PHE A 711 -13.94 -209.97 -42.99
C PHE A 711 -14.31 -210.30 -44.46
N LEU A 712 -13.99 -209.44 -45.43
CA LEU A 712 -14.38 -209.62 -46.84
C LEU A 712 -13.22 -209.97 -47.78
N GLU A 713 -12.01 -209.43 -47.57
CA GLU A 713 -10.85 -209.83 -48.41
C GLU A 713 -10.30 -211.21 -48.02
N GLU A 714 -10.46 -211.61 -46.75
CA GLU A 714 -10.23 -212.98 -46.26
C GLU A 714 -11.14 -214.01 -46.97
N SER A 715 -12.29 -213.57 -47.48
CA SER A 715 -13.20 -214.40 -48.31
C SER A 715 -12.77 -214.52 -49.78
N VAL A 716 -11.91 -213.63 -50.29
CA VAL A 716 -11.53 -213.58 -51.71
C VAL A 716 -10.26 -214.38 -52.00
N ARG A 717 -9.15 -214.16 -51.28
CA ARG A 717 -7.90 -214.93 -51.53
C ARG A 717 -8.02 -216.41 -51.15
N ASN A 718 -8.98 -216.76 -50.29
CA ASN A 718 -9.36 -218.15 -50.03
C ASN A 718 -9.90 -218.86 -51.31
N THR A 719 -10.26 -218.12 -52.36
CA THR A 719 -10.60 -218.68 -53.69
C THR A 719 -9.39 -218.82 -54.63
N GLU A 720 -8.31 -218.06 -54.46
CA GLU A 720 -7.03 -218.35 -55.15
C GLU A 720 -6.40 -219.63 -54.62
N GLY A 721 -6.60 -219.95 -53.33
CA GLY A 721 -6.26 -221.24 -52.72
C GLY A 721 -6.99 -222.45 -53.32
N ILE A 722 -8.00 -222.25 -54.16
CA ILE A 722 -8.70 -223.31 -54.91
C ILE A 722 -8.12 -223.48 -56.33
N LEU A 723 -7.43 -222.46 -56.87
CA LEU A 723 -7.01 -222.39 -58.26
C LEU A 723 -5.64 -223.03 -58.55
N GLU A 724 -4.64 -222.89 -57.69
CA GLU A 724 -3.40 -223.69 -57.82
C GLU A 724 -3.57 -225.13 -57.30
N ASP A 725 -4.54 -225.32 -56.41
CA ASP A 725 -5.12 -226.63 -56.04
C ASP A 725 -5.81 -227.36 -57.23
N GLU A 726 -6.08 -226.65 -58.33
CA GLU A 726 -6.54 -227.21 -59.60
C GLU A 726 -5.36 -227.53 -60.55
N LYS A 727 -4.25 -226.77 -60.48
CA LYS A 727 -2.99 -227.12 -61.16
C LYS A 727 -2.38 -228.42 -60.63
N ARG A 728 -2.67 -228.79 -59.38
CA ARG A 728 -2.40 -230.10 -58.76
C ARG A 728 -2.72 -231.30 -59.67
N ARG A 729 -3.76 -231.22 -60.52
CA ARG A 729 -4.24 -232.32 -61.37
C ARG A 729 -3.52 -232.50 -62.71
N ALA A 730 -2.71 -231.54 -63.15
CA ALA A 730 -2.33 -231.44 -64.57
C ALA A 730 -1.06 -232.21 -64.99
N SER A 731 -0.26 -232.72 -64.04
CA SER A 731 0.98 -233.47 -64.32
C SER A 731 1.06 -234.85 -63.65
N GLU A 732 -0.06 -235.36 -63.12
CA GLU A 732 -0.20 -236.75 -62.68
C GLU A 732 -0.67 -237.67 -63.84
N SER A 733 -0.31 -237.36 -65.10
CA SER A 733 -0.95 -237.99 -66.28
C SER A 733 -0.14 -238.05 -67.60
N LEU A 734 1.18 -237.83 -67.60
CA LEU A 734 2.07 -238.22 -68.72
C LEU A 734 3.54 -238.33 -68.30
#